data_AF-A0A2A2RQQ5-F1
#
_entry.id   AF-A0A2A2RQQ5-F1
#
_cell.length_a   1.000
_cell.length_b   1.000
_cell.length_c   1.000
_cell.angle_alpha   90.00
_cell.angle_beta   90.00
_cell.angle_gamma   90.00
#
_symmetry.space_group_name_H-M   'P 1'
#
loop_
_entity.id
_entity.type
_entity.pdbx_description
1 polymer ?
#
loop_
_entity_poly.entity_id
_entity_poly.type
_entity_poly.pdbx_seq_one_letter_code
_entity_poly.pdbx_strand_id
1 'polypeptide(L)'
;MSLPKGFREWLAKESAAWNSDGLIDAGQRERILNRYPEESADSGALAFALRTLAVLLFGAALFLVISHNWADFSREGQLAVVFSALAAIQGAGIYFFLKGQERSAIIGHLLGCLMYGGGIALIGQIYHLDAHAPDAILAWCIFTIPFALLLDATVLHLMVIALAGTWLSMETEHYAWRSPVLYHWERATFLLLLIPSALAAYRRARPALAGALAWSTLFLWFMFAGFHTPAHLFVLPLALAALHPTGDPRGRGFRFIGTLGVGFVTLALGRLDGSNYRSFAEHFLRHDFVFSTLTAGLAVWAIVRARQRQDSHAAWLGLVALLALGCSLLGSLSVDQFKQRDSLWVLIVAIANVTTLLLAVTLIRQGLGEKRLRPYAYGALVFLAWLTWRYVDIEKDLGYLGMAGIFSFIGLVLFGLAMVWRQPREAEITEEMPDFRPAWLEPAVAKLNTIQRPLIFGALALQFAVLGWMVYNHSRPQASGERFLLRCEPVDPRDLMKGDYVILRYGFQNLTDSQRRDLLKEWKEMHPSLEAEPDESLSYVLPKDTRIFIPLRKGVDGIADYGEPTLKRPTSGPFLQTRFGQSNWAWGTDVRAGIESYYVAEGTGLEWEKLRNKGKLLAEVGILPNGQAGLISLQATETGTLRAFTHRSLERFFVTLKADKPVTKLISTEADFAATFHPAPLNGQNAVTPKFPQEYVLLHTLPETDVDTTILFTGVRLTNGHLHAEVRVIRGAKQTFTTRPQAAIIVSAQDLRGVSLRDEKGERLLEVRTRK
;
A
#
# COMPACT_ATOMS: atom_id res chain seq x y z
N MET A 1 38.34 27.92 -23.11
CA MET A 1 38.22 26.87 -24.15
C MET A 1 38.03 25.54 -23.45
N SER A 2 36.94 24.82 -23.74
CA SER A 2 36.82 23.42 -23.33
C SER A 2 37.81 22.59 -24.15
N LEU A 3 38.69 21.86 -23.48
CA LEU A 3 39.66 21.00 -24.13
C LEU A 3 38.99 19.69 -24.57
N PRO A 4 39.49 19.01 -25.62
CA PRO A 4 38.99 17.70 -26.01
C PRO A 4 39.12 16.67 -24.87
N LYS A 5 38.13 15.76 -24.71
CA LYS A 5 38.24 14.62 -23.77
C LYS A 5 39.51 13.83 -24.05
N GLY A 6 40.26 13.48 -22.98
CA GLY A 6 41.52 12.74 -23.10
C GLY A 6 42.74 13.59 -23.49
N PHE A 7 42.59 14.89 -23.75
CA PHE A 7 43.70 15.80 -24.06
C PHE A 7 44.78 15.77 -22.97
N ARG A 8 44.38 15.65 -21.70
CA ARG A 8 45.32 15.66 -20.58
C ARG A 8 46.16 14.39 -20.50
N GLU A 9 45.55 13.23 -20.70
CA GLU A 9 46.23 11.93 -20.75
C GLU A 9 47.18 11.87 -21.94
N TRP A 10 46.72 12.33 -23.11
CA TRP A 10 47.57 12.51 -24.27
C TRP A 10 48.75 13.44 -23.94
N LEU A 11 48.51 14.62 -23.37
CA LEU A 11 49.55 15.59 -23.01
C LEU A 11 50.51 15.02 -21.96
N ALA A 12 50.03 14.24 -20.99
CA ALA A 12 50.87 13.61 -19.97
C ALA A 12 51.81 12.55 -20.57
N LYS A 13 51.31 11.78 -21.54
CA LYS A 13 52.09 10.78 -22.29
C LYS A 13 53.07 11.44 -23.24
N GLU A 14 52.63 12.44 -24.00
CA GLU A 14 53.44 13.14 -25.00
C GLU A 14 54.53 13.98 -24.34
N SER A 15 54.21 14.72 -23.27
CA SER A 15 55.21 15.46 -22.50
C SER A 15 56.20 14.57 -21.75
N ALA A 16 55.86 13.30 -21.48
CA ALA A 16 56.82 12.34 -20.97
C ALA A 16 57.83 11.93 -22.05
N ALA A 17 57.36 11.71 -23.29
CA ALA A 17 58.23 11.48 -24.45
C ALA A 17 59.13 12.69 -24.74
N TRP A 18 58.59 13.91 -24.70
CA TRP A 18 59.39 15.14 -24.88
C TRP A 18 60.49 15.30 -23.82
N ASN A 19 60.22 14.88 -22.59
CA ASN A 19 61.22 14.90 -21.52
C ASN A 19 62.29 13.81 -21.71
N SER A 20 61.91 12.59 -22.15
CA SER A 20 62.88 11.54 -22.45
C SER A 20 63.76 11.87 -23.65
N ASP A 21 63.20 12.58 -24.63
CA ASP A 21 63.90 13.01 -25.85
C ASP A 21 64.75 14.28 -25.61
N GLY A 22 64.74 14.83 -24.38
CA GLY A 22 65.51 16.02 -24.00
C GLY A 22 64.97 17.34 -24.58
N LEU A 23 63.75 17.34 -25.14
CA LEU A 23 63.11 18.53 -25.71
C LEU A 23 62.59 19.51 -24.64
N ILE A 24 62.24 19.00 -23.46
CA ILE A 24 61.83 19.81 -22.29
C ILE A 24 62.49 19.28 -21.02
N ASP A 25 62.72 20.15 -20.04
CA ASP A 25 63.19 19.75 -18.71
C ASP A 25 62.05 19.27 -17.79
N ALA A 26 62.39 18.56 -16.71
CA ALA A 26 61.42 18.02 -15.76
C ALA A 26 60.53 19.10 -15.09
N GLY A 27 61.08 20.28 -14.81
CA GLY A 27 60.35 21.41 -14.24
C GLY A 27 59.48 22.16 -15.25
N GLN A 28 59.84 22.19 -16.53
CA GLN A 28 59.01 22.65 -17.63
C GLN A 28 57.82 21.72 -17.84
N ARG A 29 58.07 20.41 -17.82
CA ARG A 29 57.00 19.39 -17.86
C ARG A 29 56.00 19.64 -16.74
N GLU A 30 56.44 19.72 -15.48
CA GLU A 30 55.52 19.98 -14.35
C GLU A 30 54.72 21.28 -14.51
N ARG A 31 55.33 22.36 -14.99
CA ARG A 31 54.60 23.62 -15.25
C ARG A 31 53.54 23.50 -16.34
N ILE A 32 53.82 22.75 -17.41
CA ILE A 32 52.87 22.45 -18.49
C ILE A 32 51.73 21.59 -17.93
N LEU A 33 52.06 20.56 -17.15
CA LEU A 33 51.10 19.68 -16.51
C LEU A 33 50.18 20.43 -15.53
N ASN A 34 50.72 21.37 -14.74
CA ASN A 34 49.96 22.15 -13.76
C ASN A 34 49.05 23.21 -14.39
N ARG A 35 49.34 23.65 -15.63
CA ARG A 35 48.46 24.54 -16.39
C ARG A 35 47.15 23.87 -16.79
N TYR A 36 47.16 22.54 -16.85
CA TYR A 36 46.01 21.71 -17.18
C TYR A 36 45.80 20.70 -16.03
N PRO A 37 45.21 21.08 -14.90
CA PRO A 37 44.98 20.12 -13.81
C PRO A 37 44.20 18.90 -14.32
N GLU A 38 44.45 17.72 -13.73
CA GLU A 38 43.68 16.51 -14.07
C GLU A 38 42.18 16.83 -14.00
N GLU A 39 41.47 16.67 -15.12
CA GLU A 39 40.03 16.49 -15.02
C GLU A 39 39.84 15.24 -14.18
N SER A 40 39.18 15.37 -13.02
CA SER A 40 38.88 14.23 -12.17
C SER A 40 38.21 13.20 -13.06
N ALA A 41 38.90 12.08 -13.34
CA ALA A 41 38.42 11.07 -14.25
C ALA A 41 36.97 10.72 -13.89
N ASP A 42 36.16 10.33 -14.88
CA ASP A 42 34.77 9.83 -14.74
C ASP A 42 34.59 8.79 -13.60
N SER A 43 35.69 8.28 -13.02
CA SER A 43 35.82 7.69 -11.68
C SER A 43 35.10 8.43 -10.53
N GLY A 44 34.78 9.72 -10.66
CA GLY A 44 34.08 10.49 -9.63
C GLY A 44 32.66 9.99 -9.31
N ALA A 45 31.90 9.57 -10.32
CA ALA A 45 30.52 9.11 -10.14
C ALA A 45 30.47 7.70 -9.52
N LEU A 46 31.29 6.77 -10.02
CA LEU A 46 31.40 5.43 -9.43
C LEU A 46 31.96 5.52 -8.00
N ALA A 47 33.01 6.30 -7.78
CA ALA A 47 33.57 6.48 -6.43
C ALA A 47 32.58 7.18 -5.48
N PHE A 48 31.73 8.09 -5.98
CA PHE A 48 30.65 8.68 -5.19
C PHE A 48 29.56 7.64 -4.88
N ALA A 49 29.16 6.82 -5.86
CA ALA A 49 28.19 5.76 -5.67
C ALA A 49 28.70 4.71 -4.66
N LEU A 50 29.94 4.27 -4.80
CA LEU A 50 30.59 3.34 -3.86
C LEU A 50 30.72 3.93 -2.45
N ARG A 51 31.11 5.22 -2.32
CA ARG A 51 31.14 5.90 -1.01
C ARG A 51 29.75 6.01 -0.39
N THR A 52 28.75 6.35 -1.18
CA THR A 52 27.36 6.41 -0.74
C THR A 52 26.91 5.05 -0.24
N LEU A 53 27.12 3.99 -1.04
CA LEU A 53 26.79 2.62 -0.68
C LEU A 53 27.51 2.17 0.61
N ALA A 54 28.81 2.45 0.74
CA ALA A 54 29.59 2.10 1.92
C ALA A 54 29.04 2.76 3.19
N VAL A 55 28.69 4.06 3.13
CA VAL A 55 28.07 4.77 4.26
C VAL A 55 26.69 4.20 4.59
N LEU A 56 25.88 3.85 3.58
CA LEU A 56 24.58 3.24 3.79
C LEU A 56 24.69 1.86 4.46
N LEU A 57 25.59 1.00 3.99
CA LEU A 57 25.83 -0.32 4.57
C LEU A 57 26.38 -0.22 6.00
N PHE A 58 27.27 0.73 6.26
CA PHE A 58 27.76 0.99 7.62
C PHE A 58 26.64 1.48 8.54
N GLY A 59 25.78 2.39 8.06
CA GLY A 59 24.60 2.84 8.78
C GLY A 59 23.66 1.68 9.12
N ALA A 60 23.38 0.80 8.15
CA ALA A 60 22.57 -0.40 8.36
C ALA A 60 23.19 -1.35 9.40
N ALA A 61 24.51 -1.57 9.34
CA ALA A 61 25.21 -2.39 10.33
C ALA A 61 25.10 -1.80 11.75
N LEU A 62 25.25 -0.48 11.90
CA LEU A 62 25.07 0.20 13.19
C LEU A 62 23.64 0.05 13.73
N PHE A 63 22.63 0.19 12.86
CA PHE A 63 21.24 -0.04 13.23
C PHE A 63 21.00 -1.47 13.72
N LEU A 64 21.59 -2.47 13.08
CA LEU A 64 21.44 -3.87 13.51
C LEU A 64 22.04 -4.11 14.91
N VAL A 65 23.21 -3.52 15.19
CA VAL A 65 23.84 -3.61 16.52
C VAL A 65 22.98 -2.92 17.60
N ILE A 66 22.43 -1.74 17.29
CA ILE A 66 21.52 -1.02 18.20
C ILE A 66 20.23 -1.82 18.40
N SER A 67 19.68 -2.38 17.32
CA SER A 67 18.45 -3.19 17.34
C SER A 67 18.60 -4.44 18.20
N HIS A 68 19.78 -5.05 18.24
CA HIS A 68 20.03 -6.24 19.07
C HIS A 68 19.91 -5.95 20.57
N ASN A 69 20.31 -4.75 21.01
CA ASN A 69 20.25 -4.33 22.41
C ASN A 69 18.98 -3.50 22.73
N TRP A 70 18.03 -3.45 21.79
CA TRP A 70 16.92 -2.50 21.84
C TRP A 70 15.97 -2.74 23.01
N ALA A 71 15.76 -4.00 23.39
CA ALA A 71 14.87 -4.40 24.48
C ALA A 71 15.39 -3.97 25.87
N ASP A 72 16.70 -3.80 26.03
CA ASP A 72 17.33 -3.44 27.32
C ASP A 72 17.25 -1.94 27.61
N PHE A 73 16.99 -1.12 26.59
CA PHE A 73 16.87 0.32 26.78
C PHE A 73 15.52 0.70 27.39
N SER A 74 15.55 1.64 28.36
CA SER A 74 14.34 2.34 28.76
C SER A 74 13.76 3.09 27.56
N ARG A 75 12.47 3.38 27.61
CA ARG A 75 11.78 4.13 26.55
C ARG A 75 12.44 5.46 26.26
N GLU A 76 12.83 6.19 27.30
CA GLU A 76 13.52 7.47 27.19
C GLU A 76 14.90 7.29 26.54
N GLY A 77 15.59 6.18 26.86
CA GLY A 77 16.84 5.79 26.21
C GLY A 77 16.67 5.51 24.72
N GLN A 78 15.66 4.73 24.34
CA GLN A 78 15.34 4.45 22.94
C GLN A 78 15.03 5.74 22.17
N LEU A 79 14.22 6.64 22.74
CA LEU A 79 13.91 7.94 22.15
C LEU A 79 15.18 8.81 22.04
N ALA A 80 16.00 8.87 23.08
CA ALA A 80 17.24 9.62 23.07
C ALA A 80 18.18 9.13 21.96
N VAL A 81 18.28 7.82 21.74
CA VAL A 81 19.03 7.24 20.62
C VAL A 81 18.47 7.70 19.27
N VAL A 82 17.15 7.63 19.05
CA VAL A 82 16.52 8.08 17.79
C VAL A 82 16.80 9.56 17.51
N PHE A 83 16.53 10.43 18.49
CA PHE A 83 16.70 11.88 18.30
C PHE A 83 18.17 12.29 18.19
N SER A 84 19.07 11.68 18.97
CA SER A 84 20.51 11.97 18.89
C SER A 84 21.14 11.46 17.60
N ALA A 85 20.75 10.28 17.11
CA ALA A 85 21.21 9.76 15.83
C ALA A 85 20.75 10.66 14.67
N LEU A 86 19.48 11.09 14.67
CA LEU A 86 18.99 12.05 13.68
C LEU A 86 19.75 13.38 13.77
N ALA A 87 19.98 13.90 14.98
CA ALA A 87 20.70 15.16 15.20
C ALA A 87 22.15 15.06 14.69
N ALA A 88 22.84 13.98 15.01
CA ALA A 88 24.23 13.76 14.63
C ALA A 88 24.38 13.62 13.12
N ILE A 89 23.53 12.82 12.47
CA ILE A 89 23.61 12.56 11.02
C ILE A 89 23.22 13.79 10.22
N GLN A 90 22.08 14.42 10.54
CA GLN A 90 21.67 15.65 9.85
C GLN A 90 22.62 16.81 10.17
N GLY A 91 23.13 16.88 11.40
CA GLY A 91 24.15 17.83 11.83
C GLY A 91 25.46 17.68 11.06
N ALA A 92 25.89 16.45 10.77
CA ALA A 92 27.02 16.19 9.88
C ALA A 92 26.76 16.67 8.45
N GLY A 93 25.54 16.45 7.92
CA GLY A 93 25.10 17.00 6.64
C GLY A 93 25.22 18.53 6.59
N ILE A 94 24.70 19.21 7.62
CA ILE A 94 24.80 20.67 7.78
C ILE A 94 26.26 21.12 7.91
N TYR A 95 27.07 20.44 8.71
CA TYR A 95 28.49 20.78 8.88
C TYR A 95 29.24 20.76 7.53
N PHE A 96 29.07 19.70 6.75
CA PHE A 96 29.68 19.61 5.42
C PHE A 96 29.11 20.62 4.44
N PHE A 97 27.81 20.91 4.53
CA PHE A 97 27.17 21.95 3.73
C PHE A 97 27.77 23.33 4.03
N LEU A 98 27.93 23.69 5.30
CA LEU A 98 28.53 24.96 5.72
C LEU A 98 30.01 25.09 5.34
N LYS A 99 30.72 23.96 5.28
CA LYS A 99 32.12 23.88 4.79
C LYS A 99 32.24 23.90 3.26
N GLY A 100 31.13 23.95 2.52
CA GLY A 100 31.13 23.92 1.05
C GLY A 100 31.49 22.56 0.44
N GLN A 101 31.44 21.48 1.23
CA GLN A 101 31.74 20.11 0.76
C GLN A 101 30.47 19.44 0.22
N GLU A 102 30.05 19.81 -0.99
CA GLU A 102 28.76 19.42 -1.57
C GLU A 102 28.50 17.90 -1.56
N ARG A 103 29.47 17.08 -2.00
CA ARG A 103 29.29 15.62 -2.06
C ARG A 103 29.06 15.01 -0.68
N SER A 104 29.81 15.45 0.33
CA SER A 104 29.68 14.97 1.71
C SER A 104 28.37 15.45 2.34
N ALA A 105 27.96 16.69 2.05
CA ALA A 105 26.67 17.23 2.48
C ALA A 105 25.49 16.42 1.92
N ILE A 106 25.55 16.07 0.63
CA ILE A 106 24.53 15.23 -0.02
C ILE A 106 24.44 13.85 0.65
N ILE A 107 25.58 13.21 0.93
CA ILE A 107 25.60 11.91 1.62
C ILE A 107 25.04 12.03 3.04
N GLY A 108 25.45 13.06 3.80
CA GLY A 108 24.98 13.29 5.16
C GLY A 108 23.47 13.52 5.24
N HIS A 109 22.92 14.35 4.35
CA HIS A 109 21.48 14.60 4.29
C HIS A 109 20.68 13.43 3.71
N LEU A 110 21.25 12.65 2.79
CA LEU A 110 20.63 11.39 2.34
C LEU A 110 20.49 10.41 3.50
N LEU A 111 21.56 10.19 4.26
CA LEU A 111 21.53 9.34 5.45
C LEU A 111 20.60 9.91 6.52
N GLY A 112 20.57 11.24 6.68
CA GLY A 112 19.67 11.94 7.60
C GLY A 112 18.19 11.74 7.26
N CYS A 113 17.83 11.82 5.98
CA CYS A 113 16.49 11.49 5.53
C CYS A 113 16.16 10.00 5.72
N LEU A 114 17.12 9.09 5.55
CA LEU A 114 16.90 7.66 5.85
C LEU A 114 16.69 7.40 7.35
N MET A 115 17.52 8.02 8.19
CA MET A 115 17.38 8.00 9.65
C MET A 115 16.05 8.60 10.09
N TYR A 116 15.54 9.64 9.42
CA TYR A 116 14.21 10.18 9.70
C TYR A 116 13.11 9.13 9.49
N GLY A 117 13.11 8.43 8.35
CA GLY A 117 12.19 7.32 8.10
C GLY A 117 12.34 6.17 9.11
N GLY A 118 13.58 5.80 9.42
CA GLY A 118 13.88 4.84 10.48
C GLY A 118 13.38 5.30 11.85
N GLY A 119 13.49 6.60 12.17
CA GLY A 119 13.00 7.20 13.39
C GLY A 119 11.47 7.13 13.51
N ILE A 120 10.73 7.36 12.42
CA ILE A 120 9.27 7.14 12.39
C ILE A 120 8.95 5.68 12.72
N ALA A 121 9.63 4.73 12.07
CA ALA A 121 9.41 3.30 12.30
C ALA A 121 9.75 2.88 13.74
N LEU A 122 10.88 3.33 14.27
CA LEU A 122 11.32 3.03 15.65
C LEU A 122 10.37 3.63 16.68
N ILE A 123 9.91 4.88 16.52
CA ILE A 123 8.90 5.46 17.40
C ILE A 123 7.58 4.66 17.32
N GLY A 124 7.22 4.18 16.12
CA GLY A 124 6.11 3.26 15.94
C GLY A 124 6.24 1.98 16.77
N GLN A 125 7.45 1.41 16.84
CA GLN A 125 7.72 0.24 17.68
C GLN A 125 7.66 0.56 19.19
N ILE A 126 8.29 1.67 19.61
CA ILE A 126 8.35 2.12 21.01
C ILE A 126 6.94 2.28 21.62
N TYR A 127 5.98 2.77 20.82
CA TYR A 127 4.61 3.01 21.24
C TYR A 127 3.59 1.98 20.76
N HIS A 128 4.03 0.87 20.17
CA HIS A 128 3.17 -0.22 19.71
C HIS A 128 2.07 0.25 18.74
N LEU A 129 2.44 1.12 17.80
CA LEU A 129 1.50 1.72 16.88
C LEU A 129 1.11 0.74 15.77
N ASP A 130 -0.18 0.40 15.69
CA ASP A 130 -0.77 -0.18 14.49
C ASP A 130 -1.47 0.90 13.64
N ALA A 131 -0.66 1.82 13.11
CA ALA A 131 -1.15 2.91 12.27
C ALA A 131 -1.25 2.49 10.79
N HIS A 132 -2.01 3.28 10.02
CA HIS A 132 -2.04 3.16 8.57
C HIS A 132 -0.62 3.38 8.01
N ALA A 133 0.06 2.29 7.65
CA ALA A 133 1.47 2.30 7.24
C ALA A 133 1.81 3.31 6.10
N PRO A 134 0.94 3.55 5.10
CA PRO A 134 1.16 4.58 4.09
C PRO A 134 1.44 5.98 4.69
N ASP A 135 0.79 6.37 5.77
CA ASP A 135 0.96 7.70 6.37
C ASP A 135 2.41 7.97 6.78
N ALA A 136 3.10 6.94 7.30
CA ALA A 136 4.51 7.03 7.67
C ALA A 136 5.41 7.27 6.45
N ILE A 137 5.16 6.56 5.34
CA ILE A 137 5.91 6.73 4.09
C ILE A 137 5.61 8.09 3.45
N LEU A 138 4.37 8.57 3.53
CA LEU A 138 3.99 9.89 3.04
C LEU A 138 4.71 11.00 3.82
N ALA A 139 4.70 10.94 5.15
CA ALA A 139 5.44 11.87 6.00
C ALA A 139 6.93 11.84 5.66
N TRP A 140 7.52 10.65 5.55
CA TRP A 140 8.91 10.49 5.13
C TRP A 140 9.20 11.17 3.78
N CYS A 141 8.34 10.95 2.78
CA CYS A 141 8.47 11.57 1.47
C CYS A 141 8.41 13.11 1.56
N ILE A 142 7.38 13.65 2.20
CA ILE A 142 7.14 15.11 2.32
C ILE A 142 8.34 15.80 3.00
N PHE A 143 8.86 15.24 4.09
CA PHE A 143 9.99 15.83 4.81
C PHE A 143 11.37 15.50 4.21
N THR A 144 11.42 14.78 3.08
CA THR A 144 12.62 14.59 2.25
C THR A 144 12.69 15.62 1.11
N ILE A 145 11.54 16.06 0.58
CA ILE A 145 11.43 17.01 -0.54
C ILE A 145 12.25 18.31 -0.33
N PRO A 146 12.23 18.97 0.85
CA PRO A 146 13.02 20.18 1.07
C PRO A 146 14.51 19.96 0.83
N PHE A 147 15.08 18.86 1.34
CA PHE A 147 16.49 18.52 1.15
C PHE A 147 16.81 18.24 -0.33
N ALA A 148 15.90 17.53 -1.02
CA ALA A 148 16.05 17.27 -2.46
C ALA A 148 16.10 18.57 -3.27
N LEU A 149 15.20 19.52 -2.98
CA LEU A 149 15.14 20.81 -3.68
C LEU A 149 16.30 21.75 -3.32
N LEU A 150 16.66 21.83 -2.03
CA LEU A 150 17.69 22.75 -1.55
C LEU A 150 19.08 22.31 -1.96
N LEU A 151 19.41 21.01 -1.84
CA LEU A 151 20.72 20.49 -2.27
C LEU A 151 20.75 20.20 -3.77
N ASP A 152 19.58 20.11 -4.40
CA ASP A 152 19.39 19.84 -5.81
C ASP A 152 20.21 18.62 -6.26
N ALA A 153 20.14 17.53 -5.49
CA ALA A 153 20.93 16.32 -5.72
C ALA A 153 20.08 15.21 -6.33
N THR A 154 20.60 14.57 -7.39
CA THR A 154 19.88 13.50 -8.10
C THR A 154 19.48 12.35 -7.17
N VAL A 155 20.36 11.93 -6.27
CA VAL A 155 20.08 10.80 -5.34
C VAL A 155 18.92 11.09 -4.37
N LEU A 156 18.76 12.33 -3.91
CA LEU A 156 17.65 12.72 -3.03
C LEU A 156 16.33 12.77 -3.79
N HIS A 157 16.34 13.24 -5.04
CA HIS A 157 15.15 13.17 -5.90
C HIS A 157 14.75 11.74 -6.25
N LEU A 158 15.73 10.84 -6.47
CA LEU A 158 15.45 9.41 -6.66
C LEU A 158 14.81 8.80 -5.41
N MET A 159 15.27 9.16 -4.21
CA MET A 159 14.63 8.75 -2.96
C MET A 159 13.19 9.26 -2.85
N VAL A 160 12.92 10.53 -3.21
CA VAL A 160 11.54 11.07 -3.25
C VAL A 160 10.66 10.27 -4.22
N ILE A 161 11.14 9.98 -5.42
CA ILE A 161 10.39 9.19 -6.41
C ILE A 161 10.09 7.78 -5.86
N ALA A 162 11.08 7.14 -5.23
CA ALA A 162 10.92 5.82 -4.63
C ALA A 162 9.90 5.84 -3.49
N LEU A 163 10.01 6.80 -2.56
CA LEU A 163 9.06 6.94 -1.44
C LEU A 163 7.64 7.24 -1.91
N ALA A 164 7.47 8.13 -2.90
CA ALA A 164 6.16 8.41 -3.49
C ALA A 164 5.56 7.16 -4.16
N GLY A 165 6.37 6.37 -4.85
CA GLY A 165 5.95 5.10 -5.45
C GLY A 165 5.55 4.07 -4.39
N THR A 166 6.36 3.90 -3.35
CA THR A 166 6.05 3.01 -2.21
C THR A 166 4.78 3.44 -1.50
N TRP A 167 4.59 4.73 -1.24
CA TRP A 167 3.37 5.26 -0.63
C TRP A 167 2.14 4.89 -1.46
N LEU A 168 2.14 5.24 -2.75
CA LEU A 168 1.00 4.96 -3.62
C LEU A 168 0.72 3.45 -3.67
N SER A 169 1.76 2.62 -3.76
CA SER A 169 1.61 1.16 -3.76
C SER A 169 0.96 0.61 -2.50
N MET A 170 1.25 1.19 -1.33
CA MET A 170 0.63 0.76 -0.08
C MET A 170 -0.83 1.24 0.03
N GLU A 171 -1.15 2.43 -0.50
CA GLU A 171 -2.51 2.97 -0.49
C GLU A 171 -3.45 2.20 -1.44
N THR A 172 -2.93 1.77 -2.58
CA THR A 172 -3.71 1.10 -3.64
C THR A 172 -3.80 -0.42 -3.44
N GLU A 173 -4.17 -0.92 -2.26
CA GLU A 173 -4.36 -2.35 -1.97
C GLU A 173 -5.02 -3.15 -3.14
N HIS A 174 -4.82 -4.48 -3.18
CA HIS A 174 -5.12 -5.41 -4.29
C HIS A 174 -6.46 -5.28 -5.06
N TYR A 175 -7.47 -4.57 -4.52
CA TYR A 175 -8.82 -4.43 -5.06
C TYR A 175 -9.08 -3.11 -5.83
N ALA A 176 -8.10 -2.22 -5.95
CA ALA A 176 -8.29 -0.83 -6.39
C ALA A 176 -8.87 -0.61 -7.82
N TRP A 177 -8.78 -1.58 -8.73
CA TRP A 177 -9.20 -1.45 -10.14
C TRP A 177 -10.62 -1.94 -10.44
N ARG A 178 -11.32 -2.54 -9.46
CA ARG A 178 -12.72 -2.96 -9.65
C ARG A 178 -13.71 -1.80 -9.49
N SER A 179 -13.30 -0.68 -8.88
CA SER A 179 -14.15 0.49 -8.69
C SER A 179 -13.66 1.67 -9.55
N PRO A 180 -14.48 2.18 -10.49
CA PRO A 180 -14.16 3.35 -11.30
C PRO A 180 -14.03 4.67 -10.52
N VAL A 181 -14.47 4.73 -9.25
CA VAL A 181 -14.86 5.99 -8.59
C VAL A 181 -13.92 6.43 -7.45
N LEU A 182 -13.13 5.53 -6.85
CA LEU A 182 -12.60 5.79 -5.49
C LEU A 182 -11.13 6.22 -5.35
N TYR A 183 -10.33 6.38 -6.43
CA TYR A 183 -8.87 6.60 -6.30
C TYR A 183 -8.27 7.79 -7.09
N HIS A 184 -9.06 8.84 -7.36
CA HIS A 184 -8.55 10.01 -8.11
C HIS A 184 -7.55 10.85 -7.31
N TRP A 185 -7.74 10.97 -5.99
CA TRP A 185 -6.97 11.89 -5.16
C TRP A 185 -5.59 11.33 -4.80
N GLU A 186 -5.42 10.02 -4.71
CA GLU A 186 -4.15 9.33 -4.47
C GLU A 186 -3.25 9.43 -5.70
N ARG A 187 -3.81 9.20 -6.89
CA ARG A 187 -3.11 9.42 -8.17
C ARG A 187 -2.69 10.88 -8.32
N ALA A 188 -3.59 11.81 -7.99
CA ALA A 188 -3.28 13.23 -8.00
C ALA A 188 -2.16 13.56 -6.99
N THR A 189 -2.24 13.04 -5.77
CA THR A 189 -1.24 13.22 -4.71
C THR A 189 0.13 12.69 -5.14
N PHE A 190 0.17 11.49 -5.73
CA PHE A 190 1.39 10.94 -6.30
C PHE A 190 2.01 11.86 -7.36
N LEU A 191 1.20 12.35 -8.31
CA LEU A 191 1.67 13.30 -9.31
C LEU A 191 2.19 14.60 -8.68
N LEU A 192 1.53 15.12 -7.64
CA LEU A 192 1.98 16.28 -6.88
C LEU A 192 3.34 16.05 -6.21
N LEU A 193 3.55 14.87 -5.59
CA LEU A 193 4.82 14.48 -4.97
C LEU A 193 5.97 14.38 -5.97
N LEU A 194 5.68 14.11 -7.26
CA LEU A 194 6.68 14.04 -8.32
C LEU A 194 7.06 15.41 -8.91
N ILE A 195 6.24 16.46 -8.73
CA ILE A 195 6.50 17.81 -9.28
C ILE A 195 7.90 18.34 -8.94
N PRO A 196 8.38 18.28 -7.68
CA PRO A 196 9.72 18.74 -7.32
C PRO A 196 10.83 18.04 -8.13
N SER A 197 10.71 16.72 -8.31
CA SER A 197 11.68 15.92 -9.07
C SER A 197 11.56 16.14 -10.57
N ALA A 198 10.35 16.34 -11.09
CA ALA A 198 10.12 16.72 -12.49
C ALA A 198 10.73 18.09 -12.81
N LEU A 199 10.54 19.07 -11.93
CA LEU A 199 11.14 20.39 -12.08
C LEU A 199 12.67 20.32 -12.09
N ALA A 200 13.26 19.55 -11.17
CA ALA A 200 14.71 19.34 -11.12
C ALA A 200 15.25 18.59 -12.36
N ALA A 201 14.49 17.61 -12.88
CA ALA A 201 14.86 16.88 -14.09
C ALA A 201 14.94 17.80 -15.32
N TYR A 202 13.96 18.69 -15.48
CA TYR A 202 13.90 19.60 -16.62
C TYR A 202 14.82 20.81 -16.48
N ARG A 203 14.92 21.41 -15.29
CA ARG A 203 15.71 22.64 -15.06
C ARG A 203 17.20 22.45 -15.33
N ARG A 204 17.76 21.27 -15.03
CA ARG A 204 19.18 20.94 -15.23
C ARG A 204 19.42 19.83 -16.25
N ALA A 205 18.42 19.53 -17.08
CA ALA A 205 18.49 18.53 -18.15
C ALA A 205 19.08 17.18 -17.68
N ARG A 206 18.55 16.62 -16.58
CA ARG A 206 19.05 15.38 -15.96
C ARG A 206 18.33 14.14 -16.53
N PRO A 207 18.91 13.41 -17.50
CA PRO A 207 18.24 12.29 -18.17
C PRO A 207 17.92 11.14 -17.22
N ALA A 208 18.73 10.93 -16.17
CA ALA A 208 18.50 9.87 -15.18
C ALA A 208 17.24 10.14 -14.35
N LEU A 209 16.99 11.39 -13.95
CA LEU A 209 15.75 11.76 -13.24
C LEU A 209 14.54 11.67 -14.17
N ALA A 210 14.66 12.13 -15.41
CA ALA A 210 13.60 11.96 -16.41
C ALA A 210 13.26 10.47 -16.63
N GLY A 211 14.28 9.60 -16.65
CA GLY A 211 14.11 8.16 -16.72
C GLY A 211 13.45 7.57 -15.48
N ALA A 212 13.82 8.03 -14.28
CA ALA A 212 13.19 7.59 -13.04
C ALA A 212 11.72 8.03 -12.93
N LEU A 213 11.38 9.24 -13.40
CA LEU A 213 10.00 9.72 -13.51
C LEU A 213 9.20 8.92 -14.54
N ALA A 214 9.81 8.59 -15.68
CA ALA A 214 9.20 7.69 -16.64
C ALA A 214 8.97 6.30 -16.03
N TRP A 215 9.96 5.77 -15.31
CA TRP A 215 9.85 4.49 -14.64
C TRP A 215 8.79 4.51 -13.55
N SER A 216 8.61 5.60 -12.82
CA SER A 216 7.57 5.68 -11.77
C SER A 216 6.16 5.61 -12.35
N THR A 217 5.96 5.99 -13.63
CA THR A 217 4.68 5.74 -14.33
C THR A 217 4.49 4.27 -14.71
N LEU A 218 5.59 3.53 -14.97
CA LEU A 218 5.58 2.07 -15.17
C LEU A 218 5.56 1.28 -13.87
N PHE A 219 6.01 1.86 -12.76
CA PHE A 219 6.06 1.19 -11.45
C PHE A 219 4.67 0.73 -11.01
N LEU A 220 3.62 1.46 -11.42
CA LEU A 220 2.22 1.04 -11.30
C LEU A 220 1.99 -0.35 -11.93
N TRP A 221 2.60 -0.66 -13.07
CA TRP A 221 2.45 -1.98 -13.69
C TRP A 221 3.00 -3.13 -12.82
N PHE A 222 4.21 -2.99 -12.27
CA PHE A 222 4.88 -4.08 -11.55
C PHE A 222 4.18 -4.48 -10.25
N MET A 223 3.52 -3.53 -9.58
CA MET A 223 2.80 -3.80 -8.33
C MET A 223 1.45 -4.49 -8.58
N PHE A 224 0.91 -4.41 -9.81
CA PHE A 224 -0.46 -4.83 -10.13
C PHE A 224 -0.51 -5.99 -11.13
N ALA A 225 0.50 -6.88 -11.09
CA ALA A 225 0.63 -8.10 -11.89
C ALA A 225 -0.58 -9.08 -11.82
N GLY A 226 -1.66 -8.68 -11.14
CA GLY A 226 -2.95 -9.34 -11.09
C GLY A 226 -3.77 -9.17 -12.37
N PHE A 227 -4.48 -8.05 -12.62
CA PHE A 227 -5.59 -8.11 -13.59
C PHE A 227 -5.96 -6.89 -14.46
N HIS A 228 -5.38 -5.68 -14.35
CA HIS A 228 -5.81 -4.54 -15.21
C HIS A 228 -4.70 -3.49 -15.44
N THR A 229 -3.96 -3.54 -16.57
CA THR A 229 -2.94 -2.51 -16.88
C THR A 229 -3.14 -1.90 -18.27
N PRO A 230 -3.73 -0.69 -18.36
CA PRO A 230 -3.98 -0.04 -19.64
C PRO A 230 -2.68 0.36 -20.35
N ALA A 231 -2.65 0.24 -21.69
CA ALA A 231 -1.46 0.53 -22.48
C ALA A 231 -0.93 1.98 -22.34
N HIS A 232 -1.78 2.95 -21.98
CA HIS A 232 -1.35 4.36 -21.87
C HIS A 232 -0.23 4.56 -20.84
N LEU A 233 -0.15 3.75 -19.79
CA LEU A 233 0.93 3.82 -18.79
C LEU A 233 2.30 3.54 -19.43
N PHE A 234 2.35 2.63 -20.40
CA PHE A 234 3.56 2.27 -21.14
C PHE A 234 3.88 3.22 -22.28
N VAL A 235 2.84 3.79 -22.89
CA VAL A 235 2.96 4.69 -24.04
C VAL A 235 3.30 6.12 -23.61
N LEU A 236 2.84 6.58 -22.45
CA LEU A 236 3.01 7.96 -21.97
C LEU A 236 4.48 8.42 -21.96
N PRO A 237 5.46 7.64 -21.46
CA PRO A 237 6.86 8.04 -21.56
C PRO A 237 7.34 8.25 -23.00
N LEU A 238 6.88 7.44 -23.96
CA LEU A 238 7.25 7.62 -25.37
C LEU A 238 6.61 8.87 -25.98
N ALA A 239 5.36 9.17 -25.62
CA ALA A 239 4.69 10.42 -26.02
C ALA A 239 5.40 11.66 -25.45
N LEU A 240 5.81 11.61 -24.18
CA LEU A 240 6.60 12.68 -23.54
C LEU A 240 7.98 12.83 -24.20
N ALA A 241 8.62 11.71 -24.56
CA ALA A 241 9.87 11.73 -25.31
C ALA A 241 9.74 12.42 -26.67
N ALA A 242 8.65 12.17 -27.40
CA ALA A 242 8.39 12.76 -28.72
C ALA A 242 8.18 14.29 -28.68
N LEU A 243 7.81 14.87 -27.52
CA LEU A 243 7.69 16.32 -27.38
C LEU A 243 9.04 17.06 -27.39
N HIS A 244 10.12 16.33 -27.06
CA HIS A 244 11.47 16.85 -27.01
C HIS A 244 12.14 16.76 -28.37
N PRO A 245 12.84 17.81 -28.82
CA PRO A 245 13.66 17.74 -30.01
C PRO A 245 14.68 16.59 -29.95
N THR A 246 15.03 16.06 -31.11
CA THR A 246 16.14 15.11 -31.26
C THR A 246 17.43 15.72 -30.73
N GLY A 247 18.24 14.92 -30.02
CA GLY A 247 19.40 15.44 -29.28
C GLY A 247 19.13 16.03 -27.89
N ASP A 248 17.89 16.40 -27.52
CA ASP A 248 17.61 16.99 -26.18
C ASP A 248 17.86 15.97 -25.05
N PRO A 249 18.75 16.27 -24.07
CA PRO A 249 19.01 15.40 -22.93
C PRO A 249 17.78 15.04 -22.09
N ARG A 250 16.82 15.96 -21.97
CA ARG A 250 15.62 15.78 -21.14
C ARG A 250 14.74 14.65 -21.64
N GLY A 251 14.66 14.47 -22.96
CA GLY A 251 13.89 13.40 -23.58
C GLY A 251 14.51 12.01 -23.43
N ARG A 252 15.81 11.88 -23.13
CA ARG A 252 16.52 10.57 -23.19
C ARG A 252 15.95 9.54 -22.23
N GLY A 253 15.67 9.94 -20.99
CA GLY A 253 15.13 9.03 -19.98
C GLY A 253 13.73 8.52 -20.36
N PHE A 254 12.87 9.45 -20.81
CA PHE A 254 11.55 9.13 -21.34
C PHE A 254 11.60 8.23 -22.57
N ARG A 255 12.56 8.45 -23.49
CA ARG A 255 12.76 7.60 -24.67
C ARG A 255 13.10 6.19 -24.24
N PHE A 256 14.12 6.02 -23.41
CA PHE A 256 14.58 4.69 -22.99
C PHE A 256 13.47 3.87 -22.33
N ILE A 257 12.76 4.47 -21.36
CA ILE A 257 11.66 3.79 -20.67
C ILE A 257 10.45 3.59 -21.60
N GLY A 258 10.10 4.59 -22.40
CA GLY A 258 8.97 4.52 -23.33
C GLY A 258 9.17 3.50 -24.44
N THR A 259 10.39 3.34 -24.95
CA THR A 259 10.70 2.33 -25.97
C THR A 259 10.61 0.92 -25.42
N LEU A 260 11.05 0.71 -24.17
CA LEU A 260 10.90 -0.57 -23.49
C LEU A 260 9.42 -0.88 -23.23
N GLY A 261 8.67 0.11 -22.73
CA GLY A 261 7.24 -0.03 -22.46
C GLY A 261 6.42 -0.30 -23.72
N VAL A 262 6.59 0.50 -24.77
CA VAL A 262 5.88 0.30 -26.04
C VAL A 262 6.29 -1.00 -26.71
N GLY A 263 7.60 -1.31 -26.77
CA GLY A 263 8.07 -2.59 -27.31
C GLY A 263 7.48 -3.79 -26.58
N PHE A 264 7.42 -3.74 -25.24
CA PHE A 264 6.78 -4.77 -24.43
C PHE A 264 5.29 -4.93 -24.75
N VAL A 265 4.52 -3.83 -24.77
CA VAL A 265 3.08 -3.87 -25.06
C VAL A 265 2.80 -4.34 -26.48
N THR A 266 3.55 -3.88 -27.49
CA THR A 266 3.29 -4.26 -28.88
C THR A 266 3.75 -5.69 -29.19
N LEU A 267 4.81 -6.18 -28.54
CA LEU A 267 5.15 -7.61 -28.57
C LEU A 267 4.07 -8.45 -27.87
N ALA A 268 3.58 -7.98 -26.71
CA ALA A 268 2.49 -8.62 -25.98
C ALA A 268 1.16 -8.65 -26.79
N LEU A 269 0.87 -7.65 -27.61
CA LEU A 269 -0.32 -7.66 -28.46
C LEU A 269 -0.11 -8.36 -29.81
N GLY A 270 1.14 -8.49 -30.28
CA GLY A 270 1.47 -8.94 -31.63
C GLY A 270 1.59 -10.45 -31.85
N ARG A 271 1.33 -11.29 -30.84
CA ARG A 271 1.43 -12.75 -30.97
C ARG A 271 0.29 -13.34 -31.79
N LEU A 272 0.58 -14.34 -32.62
CA LEU A 272 -0.42 -14.92 -33.50
C LEU A 272 -1.31 -15.99 -32.86
N ASP A 273 -0.85 -16.77 -31.88
CA ASP A 273 -1.65 -17.91 -31.37
C ASP A 273 -1.42 -18.28 -29.89
N GLY A 274 -2.51 -18.74 -29.24
CA GLY A 274 -2.58 -19.21 -27.85
C GLY A 274 -3.75 -18.64 -27.03
N SER A 275 -4.73 -19.46 -26.66
CA SER A 275 -5.87 -19.07 -25.80
C SER A 275 -5.44 -18.51 -24.44
N ASN A 276 -4.43 -19.13 -23.81
CA ASN A 276 -3.83 -18.65 -22.56
C ASN A 276 -3.18 -17.27 -22.72
N TYR A 277 -2.67 -16.96 -23.92
CA TYR A 277 -2.00 -15.71 -24.20
C TYR A 277 -2.97 -14.55 -24.48
N ARG A 278 -4.07 -14.82 -25.18
CA ARG A 278 -5.13 -13.82 -25.42
C ARG A 278 -5.60 -13.21 -24.10
N SER A 279 -5.74 -14.04 -23.06
CA SER A 279 -6.07 -13.56 -21.72
C SER A 279 -5.04 -12.58 -21.15
N PHE A 280 -3.74 -12.82 -21.33
CA PHE A 280 -2.67 -11.92 -20.90
C PHE A 280 -2.70 -10.59 -21.69
N ALA A 281 -2.79 -10.67 -23.02
CA ALA A 281 -2.80 -9.52 -23.91
C ALA A 281 -4.04 -8.61 -23.74
N GLU A 282 -5.19 -9.18 -23.39
CA GLU A 282 -6.43 -8.44 -23.07
C GLU A 282 -6.27 -7.45 -21.90
N HIS A 283 -5.26 -7.64 -21.03
CA HIS A 283 -4.99 -6.71 -19.93
C HIS A 283 -4.62 -5.30 -20.43
N PHE A 284 -3.91 -5.21 -21.56
CA PHE A 284 -3.46 -3.96 -22.18
C PHE A 284 -4.55 -3.24 -22.97
N LEU A 285 -5.65 -3.94 -23.28
CA LEU A 285 -6.77 -3.44 -24.07
C LEU A 285 -7.85 -2.76 -23.22
N ARG A 286 -7.76 -2.88 -21.89
CA ARG A 286 -8.59 -2.10 -20.97
C ARG A 286 -8.10 -0.65 -20.97
N HIS A 287 -9.03 0.31 -20.82
CA HIS A 287 -8.73 1.72 -21.00
C HIS A 287 -9.28 2.55 -19.84
N ASP A 288 -8.55 3.62 -19.53
CA ASP A 288 -9.03 4.76 -18.75
C ASP A 288 -9.23 5.89 -19.75
N PHE A 289 -10.48 6.26 -20.04
CA PHE A 289 -10.79 7.18 -21.14
C PHE A 289 -10.08 8.53 -20.96
N VAL A 290 -9.95 9.02 -19.72
CA VAL A 290 -9.31 10.31 -19.43
C VAL A 290 -7.81 10.24 -19.73
N PHE A 291 -7.09 9.29 -19.12
CA PHE A 291 -5.63 9.22 -19.29
C PHE A 291 -5.21 8.75 -20.69
N SER A 292 -5.97 7.85 -21.31
CA SER A 292 -5.72 7.46 -22.71
C SER A 292 -5.93 8.64 -23.66
N THR A 293 -7.01 9.43 -23.49
CA THR A 293 -7.26 10.60 -24.34
C THR A 293 -6.18 11.68 -24.14
N LEU A 294 -5.77 11.94 -22.90
CA LEU A 294 -4.66 12.85 -22.61
C LEU A 294 -3.35 12.39 -23.25
N THR A 295 -3.04 11.09 -23.17
CA THR A 295 -1.83 10.52 -23.77
C THR A 295 -1.87 10.60 -25.30
N ALA A 296 -3.02 10.34 -25.92
CA ALA A 296 -3.24 10.51 -27.36
C ALA A 296 -3.05 11.98 -27.77
N GLY A 297 -3.64 12.92 -27.02
CA GLY A 297 -3.51 14.35 -27.24
C GLY A 297 -2.05 14.82 -27.18
N LEU A 298 -1.28 14.32 -26.20
CA LEU A 298 0.16 14.60 -26.09
C LEU A 298 0.94 14.03 -27.29
N ALA A 299 0.64 12.81 -27.74
CA ALA A 299 1.29 12.21 -28.91
C ALA A 299 0.98 12.98 -30.21
N VAL A 300 -0.28 13.37 -30.41
CA VAL A 300 -0.69 14.21 -31.56
C VAL A 300 0.00 15.58 -31.51
N TRP A 301 0.00 16.22 -30.33
CA TRP A 301 0.69 17.49 -30.14
C TRP A 301 2.20 17.37 -30.42
N ALA A 302 2.83 16.27 -30.00
CA ALA A 302 4.22 15.97 -30.31
C ALA A 302 4.47 15.86 -31.83
N ILE A 303 3.61 15.15 -32.57
CA ILE A 303 3.72 15.05 -34.03
C ILE A 303 3.60 16.42 -34.69
N VAL A 304 2.60 17.22 -34.30
CA VAL A 304 2.38 18.57 -34.84
C VAL A 304 3.61 19.45 -34.59
N ARG A 305 4.12 19.45 -33.36
CA ARG A 305 5.28 20.26 -32.96
C ARG A 305 6.57 19.78 -33.63
N ALA A 306 6.74 18.47 -33.80
CA ALA A 306 7.87 17.88 -34.52
C ALA A 306 7.85 18.28 -36.00
N ARG A 307 6.68 18.26 -36.66
CA ARG A 307 6.53 18.74 -38.04
C ARG A 307 6.84 20.22 -38.19
N GLN A 308 6.38 21.06 -37.25
CA GLN A 308 6.71 22.49 -37.23
C GLN A 308 8.22 22.74 -37.10
N ARG A 309 8.94 21.89 -36.36
CA ARG A 309 10.40 21.94 -36.22
C ARG A 309 11.16 21.24 -37.34
N GLN A 310 10.46 20.61 -38.29
CA GLN A 310 11.05 19.72 -39.29
C GLN A 310 11.87 18.55 -38.70
N ASP A 311 11.53 18.13 -37.48
CA ASP A 311 12.18 17.02 -36.77
C ASP A 311 11.47 15.70 -37.09
N SER A 312 12.00 14.97 -38.08
CA SER A 312 11.39 13.72 -38.53
C SER A 312 11.42 12.63 -37.44
N HIS A 313 12.49 12.54 -36.63
CA HIS A 313 12.63 11.48 -35.64
C HIS A 313 11.60 11.62 -34.52
N ALA A 314 11.41 12.83 -34.00
CA ALA A 314 10.39 13.11 -32.97
C ALA A 314 8.97 12.83 -33.49
N ALA A 315 8.69 13.14 -34.77
CA ALA A 315 7.40 12.84 -35.39
C ALA A 315 7.13 11.33 -35.49
N TRP A 316 8.15 10.53 -35.85
CA TRP A 316 8.05 9.06 -35.87
C TRP A 316 7.80 8.47 -34.49
N LEU A 317 8.49 8.96 -33.45
CA LEU A 317 8.24 8.53 -32.07
C LEU A 317 6.80 8.82 -31.62
N GLY A 318 6.28 10.00 -31.97
CA GLY A 318 4.89 10.36 -31.69
C GLY A 318 3.88 9.46 -32.44
N LEU A 319 4.17 9.11 -33.70
CA LEU A 319 3.34 8.19 -34.47
C LEU A 319 3.33 6.78 -33.87
N VAL A 320 4.50 6.26 -33.48
CA VAL A 320 4.62 4.96 -32.82
C VAL A 320 3.83 4.94 -31.51
N ALA A 321 3.92 6.01 -30.70
CA ALA A 321 3.12 6.14 -29.48
C ALA A 321 1.61 6.11 -29.78
N LEU A 322 1.17 6.84 -30.82
CA LEU A 322 -0.24 6.90 -31.22
C LEU A 322 -0.77 5.54 -31.72
N LEU A 323 0.01 4.81 -32.51
CA LEU A 323 -0.36 3.48 -33.01
C LEU A 323 -0.42 2.43 -31.89
N ALA A 324 0.55 2.46 -30.97
CA ALA A 324 0.56 1.59 -29.80
C ALA A 324 -0.68 1.82 -28.92
N LEU A 325 -1.05 3.09 -28.71
CA LEU A 325 -2.26 3.45 -27.98
C LEU A 325 -3.54 3.07 -28.77
N GLY A 326 -3.52 3.22 -30.10
CA GLY A 326 -4.60 2.83 -30.99
C GLY A 326 -4.97 1.35 -30.88
N CYS A 327 -3.98 0.46 -30.68
CA CYS A 327 -4.23 -0.96 -30.40
C CYS A 327 -5.11 -1.15 -29.14
N SER A 328 -4.85 -0.38 -28.08
CA SER A 328 -5.61 -0.42 -26.83
C SER A 328 -7.00 0.20 -26.97
N LEU A 329 -7.13 1.32 -27.69
CA LEU A 329 -8.42 1.97 -27.99
C LEU A 329 -9.33 1.09 -28.87
N LEU A 330 -8.79 0.31 -29.81
CA LEU A 330 -9.61 -0.62 -30.61
C LEU A 330 -10.18 -1.77 -29.77
N GLY A 331 -9.46 -2.21 -28.74
CA GLY A 331 -9.96 -3.19 -27.76
C GLY A 331 -11.03 -2.63 -26.82
N SER A 332 -11.27 -1.31 -26.83
CA SER A 332 -12.19 -0.62 -25.93
C SER A 332 -13.66 -0.65 -26.38
N LEU A 333 -13.93 -1.04 -27.63
CA LEU A 333 -15.25 -0.99 -28.29
C LEU A 333 -16.19 -2.12 -27.80
N SER A 334 -16.30 -2.29 -26.48
CA SER A 334 -17.06 -3.30 -25.69
C SER A 334 -16.33 -4.63 -25.42
N VAL A 335 -15.80 -4.78 -24.21
CA VAL A 335 -15.07 -5.97 -23.72
C VAL A 335 -15.94 -7.24 -23.77
N ASP A 336 -17.26 -7.11 -23.58
CA ASP A 336 -18.19 -8.25 -23.60
C ASP A 336 -18.47 -8.78 -25.02
N GLN A 337 -18.40 -7.93 -26.06
CA GLN A 337 -18.49 -8.38 -27.46
C GLN A 337 -17.12 -8.66 -28.10
N PHE A 338 -16.03 -8.24 -27.45
CA PHE A 338 -14.65 -8.41 -27.94
C PHE A 338 -14.24 -9.87 -28.11
N LYS A 339 -14.75 -10.76 -27.24
CA LYS A 339 -14.48 -12.21 -27.32
C LYS A 339 -15.03 -12.86 -28.60
N GLN A 340 -16.00 -12.24 -29.28
CA GLN A 340 -16.71 -12.83 -30.42
C GLN A 340 -16.23 -12.32 -31.80
N ARG A 341 -15.31 -11.33 -31.86
CA ARG A 341 -14.85 -10.74 -33.12
C ARG A 341 -13.37 -11.06 -33.41
N ASP A 342 -13.11 -12.21 -34.02
CA ASP A 342 -11.74 -12.60 -34.41
C ASP A 342 -11.09 -11.62 -35.40
N SER A 343 -11.88 -10.93 -36.23
CA SER A 343 -11.39 -9.92 -37.16
C SER A 343 -10.77 -8.69 -36.48
N LEU A 344 -11.32 -8.25 -35.34
CA LEU A 344 -10.75 -7.13 -34.57
C LEU A 344 -9.45 -7.53 -33.87
N TRP A 345 -9.37 -8.77 -33.38
CA TRP A 345 -8.14 -9.30 -32.80
C TRP A 345 -7.01 -9.34 -33.84
N VAL A 346 -7.29 -9.86 -35.04
CA VAL A 346 -6.34 -9.89 -36.16
C VAL A 346 -5.85 -8.47 -36.52
N LEU A 347 -6.75 -7.49 -36.51
CA LEU A 347 -6.39 -6.10 -36.75
C LEU A 347 -5.45 -5.55 -35.65
N ILE A 348 -5.75 -5.80 -34.37
CA ILE A 348 -4.90 -5.38 -33.25
C ILE A 348 -3.51 -6.01 -33.35
N VAL A 349 -3.45 -7.32 -33.61
CA VAL A 349 -2.21 -8.07 -33.81
C VAL A 349 -1.42 -7.47 -34.98
N ALA A 350 -2.07 -7.18 -36.10
CA ALA A 350 -1.42 -6.58 -37.27
C ALA A 350 -0.84 -5.19 -36.96
N ILE A 351 -1.63 -4.30 -36.32
CA ILE A 351 -1.17 -2.96 -35.93
C ILE A 351 -0.02 -3.07 -34.93
N ALA A 352 -0.08 -3.97 -33.95
CA ALA A 352 0.96 -4.17 -32.96
C ALA A 352 2.29 -4.63 -33.60
N ASN A 353 2.23 -5.56 -34.56
CA ASN A 353 3.42 -6.00 -35.32
C ASN A 353 4.02 -4.85 -36.15
N VAL A 354 3.19 -4.13 -36.90
CA VAL A 354 3.63 -2.96 -37.66
C VAL A 354 4.25 -1.90 -36.74
N THR A 355 3.64 -1.65 -35.59
CA THR A 355 4.13 -0.68 -34.60
C THR A 355 5.47 -1.11 -34.01
N THR A 356 5.67 -2.41 -33.74
CA THR A 356 6.94 -2.95 -33.24
C THR A 356 8.07 -2.77 -34.26
N LEU A 357 7.80 -3.07 -35.53
CA LEU A 357 8.75 -2.87 -36.62
C LEU A 357 9.06 -1.37 -36.84
N LEU A 358 8.03 -0.52 -36.83
CA LEU A 358 8.20 0.94 -36.92
C LEU A 358 9.03 1.48 -35.76
N LEU A 359 8.81 0.99 -34.53
CA LEU A 359 9.63 1.35 -33.36
C LEU A 359 11.09 0.98 -33.58
N ALA A 360 11.38 -0.25 -34.01
CA ALA A 360 12.74 -0.70 -34.29
C ALA A 360 13.44 0.16 -35.36
N VAL A 361 12.76 0.42 -36.48
CA VAL A 361 13.29 1.27 -37.57
C VAL A 361 13.51 2.70 -37.09
N THR A 362 12.57 3.26 -36.31
CA THR A 362 12.69 4.63 -35.77
C THR A 362 13.91 4.77 -34.87
N LEU A 363 14.17 3.79 -34.01
CA LEU A 363 15.33 3.78 -33.11
C LEU A 363 16.65 3.56 -33.84
N ILE A 364 16.69 2.68 -34.85
CA ILE A 364 17.86 2.49 -35.70
C ILE A 364 18.18 3.79 -36.43
N ARG A 365 17.18 4.42 -37.07
CA ARG A 365 17.33 5.72 -37.75
C ARG A 365 17.84 6.79 -36.79
N GLN A 366 17.27 6.87 -35.59
CA GLN A 366 17.71 7.83 -34.57
C GLN A 366 19.15 7.57 -34.12
N GLY A 367 19.54 6.31 -33.89
CA GLY A 367 20.90 5.96 -33.50
C GLY A 367 21.94 6.28 -34.57
N LEU A 368 21.58 6.10 -35.85
CA LEU A 368 22.43 6.49 -36.98
C LEU A 368 22.54 8.02 -37.10
N GLY A 369 21.43 8.75 -36.95
CA GLY A 369 21.43 10.22 -37.04
C GLY A 369 22.12 10.91 -35.86
N GLU A 370 21.94 10.40 -34.64
CA GLU A 370 22.62 10.92 -33.44
C GLU A 370 24.08 10.41 -33.31
N LYS A 371 24.56 9.54 -34.21
CA LYS A 371 25.85 8.79 -34.08
C LYS A 371 26.02 8.09 -32.73
N ARG A 372 24.93 7.56 -32.17
CA ARG A 372 24.90 6.94 -30.83
C ARG A 372 24.60 5.47 -30.91
N LEU A 373 25.47 4.67 -30.28
CA LEU A 373 25.33 3.22 -30.26
C LEU A 373 24.08 2.78 -29.49
N ARG A 374 23.68 3.51 -28.43
CA ARG A 374 22.57 3.07 -27.55
C ARG A 374 21.21 3.02 -28.27
N PRO A 375 20.69 4.10 -28.90
CA PRO A 375 19.41 4.02 -29.62
C PRO A 375 19.45 3.00 -30.76
N TYR A 376 20.59 2.92 -31.48
CA TYR A 376 20.80 1.93 -32.53
C TYR A 376 20.67 0.50 -32.01
N ALA A 377 21.40 0.17 -30.93
CA ALA A 377 21.37 -1.14 -30.30
C ALA A 377 19.97 -1.47 -29.76
N TYR A 378 19.25 -0.50 -29.19
CA TYR A 378 17.88 -0.71 -28.74
C TYR A 378 16.93 -1.04 -29.89
N GLY A 379 17.02 -0.33 -31.02
CA GLY A 379 16.23 -0.64 -32.21
C GLY A 379 16.53 -2.03 -32.77
N ALA A 380 17.81 -2.42 -32.81
CA ALA A 380 18.23 -3.77 -33.17
C ALA A 380 17.68 -4.83 -32.20
N LEU A 381 17.75 -4.58 -30.88
CA LEU A 381 17.22 -5.49 -29.86
C LEU A 381 15.70 -5.65 -29.96
N VAL A 382 14.95 -4.57 -30.21
CA VAL A 382 13.49 -4.65 -30.43
C VAL A 382 13.18 -5.48 -31.67
N PHE A 383 13.92 -5.28 -32.77
CA PHE A 383 13.76 -6.08 -33.99
C PHE A 383 14.07 -7.56 -33.74
N LEU A 384 15.16 -7.86 -33.03
CA LEU A 384 15.56 -9.23 -32.69
C LEU A 384 14.56 -9.89 -31.75
N ALA A 385 14.05 -9.16 -30.76
CA ALA A 385 13.01 -9.64 -29.86
C ALA A 385 11.75 -9.97 -30.65
N TRP A 386 11.33 -9.10 -31.58
CA TRP A 386 10.21 -9.36 -32.48
C TRP A 386 10.43 -10.60 -33.36
N LEU A 387 11.61 -10.74 -33.96
CA LEU A 387 11.96 -11.87 -34.81
C LEU A 387 12.01 -13.19 -34.01
N THR A 388 12.55 -13.14 -32.79
CA THR A 388 12.56 -14.27 -31.85
C THR A 388 11.14 -14.61 -31.40
N TRP A 389 10.29 -13.61 -31.17
CA TRP A 389 8.88 -13.83 -30.83
C TRP A 389 8.14 -14.52 -31.99
N ARG A 390 8.41 -14.09 -33.23
CA ARG A 390 7.85 -14.71 -34.44
C ARG A 390 8.35 -16.14 -34.64
N TYR A 391 9.60 -16.42 -34.31
CA TYR A 391 10.15 -17.78 -34.28
C TYR A 391 9.32 -18.68 -33.36
N VAL A 392 9.06 -18.25 -32.12
CA VAL A 392 8.32 -19.03 -31.12
C VAL A 392 6.87 -19.30 -31.59
N ASP A 393 6.29 -18.38 -32.35
CA ASP A 393 4.93 -18.53 -32.87
C ASP A 393 4.81 -19.59 -33.97
N ILE A 394 5.81 -19.74 -34.84
CA ILE A 394 5.76 -20.66 -36.01
C ILE A 394 6.64 -21.91 -35.80
N GLU A 395 7.39 -21.99 -34.69
CA GLU A 395 8.33 -23.09 -34.42
C GLU A 395 7.70 -24.47 -34.59
N LYS A 396 6.46 -24.62 -34.11
CA LYS A 396 5.72 -25.87 -34.17
C LYS A 396 5.39 -26.32 -35.60
N ASP A 397 5.32 -25.38 -36.54
CA ASP A 397 4.90 -25.62 -37.92
C ASP A 397 6.10 -25.79 -38.88
N LEU A 398 7.29 -25.32 -38.49
CA LEU A 398 8.47 -25.19 -39.38
C LEU A 398 9.46 -26.36 -39.28
N GLY A 399 9.50 -27.07 -38.15
CA GLY A 399 10.47 -28.15 -37.90
C GLY A 399 11.93 -27.68 -37.89
N TYR A 400 12.87 -28.57 -37.52
CA TYR A 400 14.29 -28.21 -37.27
C TYR A 400 14.99 -27.49 -38.44
N LEU A 401 14.65 -27.82 -39.70
CA LEU A 401 15.23 -27.18 -40.88
C LEU A 401 14.73 -25.73 -41.04
N GLY A 402 13.44 -25.48 -40.82
CA GLY A 402 12.89 -24.13 -40.79
C GLY A 402 13.47 -23.31 -39.63
N MET A 403 13.68 -23.93 -38.47
CA MET A 403 14.35 -23.30 -37.33
C MET A 403 15.78 -22.86 -37.67
N ALA A 404 16.56 -23.73 -38.31
CA ALA A 404 17.93 -23.41 -38.77
C ALA A 404 17.94 -22.25 -39.80
N GLY A 405 16.94 -22.20 -40.68
CA GLY A 405 16.74 -21.08 -41.61
C GLY A 405 16.51 -19.75 -40.91
N ILE A 406 15.69 -19.72 -39.85
CA ILE A 406 15.44 -18.50 -39.06
C ILE A 406 16.72 -18.05 -38.33
N PHE A 407 17.46 -18.95 -37.69
CA PHE A 407 18.73 -18.59 -37.04
C PHE A 407 19.75 -18.03 -38.03
N SER A 408 19.82 -18.62 -39.24
CA SER A 408 20.67 -18.10 -40.33
C SER A 408 20.22 -16.69 -40.76
N PHE A 409 18.92 -16.46 -40.89
CA PHE A 409 18.35 -15.16 -41.20
C PHE A 409 18.63 -14.11 -40.10
N ILE A 410 18.45 -14.46 -38.82
CA ILE A 410 18.83 -13.62 -37.67
C ILE A 410 20.31 -13.23 -37.77
N GLY A 411 21.19 -14.20 -38.05
CA GLY A 411 22.62 -13.97 -38.24
C GLY A 411 22.93 -13.00 -39.38
N LEU A 412 22.27 -13.16 -40.54
CA LEU A 412 22.41 -12.25 -41.68
C LEU A 412 21.91 -10.83 -41.36
N VAL A 413 20.80 -10.70 -40.64
CA VAL A 413 20.29 -9.39 -40.20
C VAL A 413 21.27 -8.72 -39.23
N LEU A 414 21.78 -9.44 -38.24
CA LEU A 414 22.79 -8.92 -37.31
C LEU A 414 24.03 -8.44 -38.04
N PHE A 415 24.49 -9.21 -39.04
CA PHE A 415 25.63 -8.83 -39.88
C PHE A 415 25.32 -7.57 -40.71
N GLY A 416 24.14 -7.50 -41.33
CA GLY A 416 23.68 -6.32 -42.07
C GLY A 416 23.58 -5.08 -41.20
N LEU A 417 23.02 -5.21 -39.99
CA LEU A 417 22.99 -4.15 -38.98
C LEU A 417 24.41 -3.67 -38.65
N ALA A 418 25.32 -4.59 -38.31
CA ALA A 418 26.72 -4.25 -38.01
C ALA A 418 27.41 -3.51 -39.17
N MET A 419 27.10 -3.85 -40.42
CA MET A 419 27.61 -3.12 -41.59
C MET A 419 27.02 -1.72 -41.73
N VAL A 420 25.71 -1.57 -41.52
CA VAL A 420 25.02 -0.26 -41.60
C VAL A 420 25.54 0.72 -40.56
N TRP A 421 25.85 0.26 -39.34
CA TRP A 421 26.44 1.10 -38.29
C TRP A 421 27.77 1.75 -38.70
N ARG A 422 28.54 1.11 -39.61
CA ARG A 422 29.85 1.61 -40.06
C ARG A 422 29.76 2.70 -41.15
N GLN A 423 28.58 3.02 -41.68
CA GLN A 423 28.42 4.00 -42.76
C GLN A 423 28.21 5.43 -42.21
N PRO A 424 29.01 6.44 -42.64
CA PRO A 424 28.81 7.84 -42.26
C PRO A 424 27.79 8.51 -43.20
N ARG A 425 26.59 8.89 -42.72
CA ARG A 425 25.55 9.43 -43.62
C ARG A 425 24.69 10.61 -43.16
N GLU A 426 24.72 11.02 -41.89
CA GLU A 426 24.00 12.24 -41.44
C GLU A 426 24.94 13.21 -40.72
N ALA A 427 24.66 14.52 -40.85
CA ALA A 427 25.37 15.56 -40.13
C ALA A 427 25.22 15.31 -38.62
N GLU A 428 26.31 15.46 -37.88
CA GLU A 428 26.30 15.21 -36.44
C GLU A 428 25.33 16.17 -35.75
N ILE A 429 24.27 15.62 -35.16
CA ILE A 429 23.40 16.38 -34.28
C ILE A 429 24.21 16.71 -33.04
N THR A 430 24.76 17.92 -33.01
CA THR A 430 25.51 18.43 -31.85
C THR A 430 24.53 18.55 -30.70
N GLU A 431 24.83 17.92 -29.56
CA GLU A 431 24.04 18.17 -28.35
C GLU A 431 24.20 19.64 -27.96
N GLU A 432 23.22 20.46 -28.32
CA GLU A 432 22.99 21.66 -27.54
C GLU A 432 22.56 21.18 -26.16
N MET A 433 23.29 21.63 -25.14
CA MET A 433 22.83 21.58 -23.75
C MET A 433 22.20 22.93 -23.43
N PRO A 434 21.01 23.29 -23.95
CA PRO A 434 20.34 24.48 -23.47
C PRO A 434 19.95 24.17 -22.04
N ASP A 435 20.68 24.77 -21.10
CA ASP A 435 20.32 24.83 -19.70
C ASP A 435 18.90 25.43 -19.67
N PHE A 436 17.89 24.58 -19.49
CA PHE A 436 16.50 25.03 -19.55
C PHE A 436 16.19 25.72 -18.24
N ARG A 437 16.44 27.01 -18.24
CA ARG A 437 16.23 27.92 -17.12
C ARG A 437 15.01 28.77 -17.41
N PRO A 438 13.79 28.28 -17.13
CA PRO A 438 12.59 29.03 -17.42
C PRO A 438 12.64 30.39 -16.71
N ALA A 439 12.52 31.47 -17.47
CA ALA A 439 12.65 32.84 -16.96
C ALA A 439 11.67 33.16 -15.82
N TRP A 440 10.51 32.48 -15.79
CA TRP A 440 9.51 32.62 -14.71
C TRP A 440 9.93 31.94 -13.40
N LEU A 441 10.85 30.97 -13.44
CA LEU A 441 11.26 30.16 -12.28
C LEU A 441 12.58 30.63 -11.67
N GLU A 442 13.52 31.09 -12.50
CA GLU A 442 14.86 31.49 -12.04
C GLU A 442 14.84 32.57 -10.95
N PRO A 443 13.98 33.61 -10.98
CA PRO A 443 13.90 34.58 -9.89
C PRO A 443 13.51 33.95 -8.55
N ALA A 444 12.57 33.00 -8.57
CA ALA A 444 12.14 32.28 -7.37
C ALA A 444 13.25 31.36 -6.84
N VAL A 445 13.96 30.65 -7.72
CA VAL A 445 15.11 29.82 -7.35
C VAL A 445 16.26 30.66 -6.80
N ALA A 446 16.55 31.80 -7.41
CA ALA A 446 17.58 32.72 -6.92
C ALA A 446 17.23 33.22 -5.51
N LYS A 447 15.97 33.58 -5.27
CA LYS A 447 15.49 33.95 -3.93
C LYS A 447 15.57 32.80 -2.94
N LEU A 448 15.25 31.57 -3.34
CA LEU A 448 15.40 30.39 -2.49
C LEU A 448 16.87 30.12 -2.13
N ASN A 449 17.78 30.33 -3.07
CA ASN A 449 19.22 30.14 -2.84
C ASN A 449 19.78 31.13 -1.81
N THR A 450 19.29 32.38 -1.75
CA THR A 450 19.75 33.34 -0.73
C THR A 450 19.34 32.94 0.69
N ILE A 451 18.21 32.26 0.84
CA ILE A 451 17.70 31.74 2.12
C ILE A 451 17.92 30.23 2.29
N GLN A 452 18.77 29.61 1.46
CA GLN A 452 18.97 28.15 1.46
C GLN A 452 19.46 27.63 2.82
N ARG A 453 20.38 28.35 3.47
CA ARG A 453 20.90 28.01 4.81
C ARG A 453 19.78 27.91 5.85
N PRO A 454 19.01 28.97 6.16
CA PRO A 454 17.94 28.88 7.15
C PRO A 454 16.85 27.88 6.74
N LEU A 455 16.62 27.64 5.45
CA LEU A 455 15.67 26.62 5.01
C LEU A 455 16.12 25.18 5.34
N ILE A 456 17.42 24.86 5.25
CA ILE A 456 17.93 23.54 5.66
C ILE A 456 17.75 23.34 7.17
N PHE A 457 18.07 24.35 7.98
CA PHE A 457 17.81 24.31 9.43
C PHE A 457 16.31 24.20 9.75
N GLY A 458 15.46 24.92 9.02
CA GLY A 458 14.01 24.83 9.15
C GLY A 458 13.47 23.45 8.80
N ALA A 459 13.97 22.83 7.72
CA ALA A 459 13.60 21.47 7.33
C ALA A 459 14.01 20.43 8.40
N LEU A 460 15.21 20.60 9.00
CA LEU A 460 15.63 19.78 10.13
C LEU A 460 14.73 19.97 11.34
N ALA A 461 14.47 21.22 11.74
CA ALA A 461 13.58 21.52 12.87
C ALA A 461 12.18 20.92 12.67
N LEU A 462 11.68 20.92 11.43
CA LEU A 462 10.39 20.34 11.09
C LEU A 462 10.40 18.81 11.20
N GLN A 463 11.46 18.12 10.78
CA GLN A 463 11.63 16.68 11.03
C GLN A 463 11.60 16.37 12.54
N PHE A 464 12.34 17.13 13.35
CA PHE A 464 12.32 16.99 14.81
C PHE A 464 10.94 17.25 15.40
N ALA A 465 10.25 18.30 14.93
CA ALA A 465 8.92 18.66 15.40
C ALA A 465 7.89 17.56 15.10
N VAL A 466 7.97 16.92 13.94
CA VAL A 466 7.06 15.82 13.56
C VAL A 466 7.30 14.57 14.41
N LEU A 467 8.56 14.17 14.60
CA LEU A 467 8.88 13.05 15.51
C LEU A 467 8.48 13.39 16.95
N GLY A 468 8.75 14.61 17.42
CA GLY A 468 8.35 15.08 18.75
C GLY A 468 6.83 15.10 18.93
N TRP A 469 6.09 15.51 17.89
CA TRP A 469 4.63 15.46 17.88
C TRP A 469 4.11 14.03 17.93
N MET A 470 4.74 13.10 17.20
CA MET A 470 4.38 11.68 17.23
C MET A 470 4.58 11.09 18.65
N VAL A 471 5.73 11.36 19.27
CA VAL A 471 6.03 10.97 20.66
C VAL A 471 5.02 11.59 21.64
N TYR A 472 4.75 12.88 21.50
CA TYR A 472 3.78 13.59 22.34
C TYR A 472 2.38 12.99 22.21
N ASN A 473 1.92 12.75 20.97
CA ASN A 473 0.59 12.23 20.70
C ASN A 473 0.39 10.80 21.24
N HIS A 474 1.40 9.95 21.14
CA HIS A 474 1.30 8.52 21.49
C HIS A 474 1.72 8.19 22.92
N SER A 475 2.46 9.06 23.61
CA SER A 475 2.74 8.90 25.04
C SER A 475 1.54 9.19 25.94
N ARG A 476 0.60 10.04 25.49
CA ARG A 476 -0.52 10.54 26.30
C ARG A 476 -1.48 9.44 26.80
N PRO A 477 -1.95 8.49 25.96
CA PRO A 477 -2.83 7.43 26.45
C PRO A 477 -2.16 6.58 27.53
N GLN A 478 -0.86 6.33 27.41
CA GLN A 478 -0.11 5.56 28.39
C GLN A 478 0.19 6.37 29.67
N ALA A 479 0.38 7.68 29.58
CA ALA A 479 0.70 8.54 30.73
C ALA A 479 -0.53 8.97 31.54
N SER A 480 -1.64 9.33 30.88
CA SER A 480 -2.82 9.93 31.52
C SER A 480 -4.16 9.29 31.14
N GLY A 481 -4.14 8.24 30.31
CA GLY A 481 -5.37 7.53 29.93
C GLY A 481 -5.88 6.65 31.07
N GLU A 482 -7.20 6.55 31.19
CA GLU A 482 -7.84 5.61 32.10
C GLU A 482 -7.50 4.17 31.67
N ARG A 483 -7.17 3.30 32.64
CA ARG A 483 -6.75 1.92 32.39
C ARG A 483 -7.95 0.98 32.20
N PHE A 484 -7.91 0.25 31.09
CA PHE A 484 -8.85 -0.83 30.74
C PHE A 484 -8.09 -2.10 30.39
N LEU A 485 -8.65 -3.26 30.76
CA LEU A 485 -8.17 -4.56 30.31
C LEU A 485 -9.05 -5.05 29.16
N LEU A 486 -8.46 -5.20 27.97
CA LEU A 486 -9.15 -5.70 26.80
C LEU A 486 -8.81 -7.18 26.58
N ARG A 487 -9.83 -8.01 26.34
CA ARG A 487 -9.60 -9.44 26.08
C ARG A 487 -9.15 -9.67 24.65
N CYS A 488 -8.04 -10.38 24.47
CA CYS A 488 -7.52 -10.73 23.16
C CYS A 488 -8.15 -12.02 22.64
N GLU A 489 -8.52 -12.03 21.36
CA GLU A 489 -9.06 -13.18 20.65
C GLU A 489 -7.99 -13.95 19.86
N PRO A 490 -8.21 -15.25 19.59
CA PRO A 490 -7.32 -16.04 18.74
C PRO A 490 -7.17 -15.46 17.31
N VAL A 491 -5.97 -15.58 16.75
CA VAL A 491 -5.63 -15.14 15.38
C VAL A 491 -4.96 -16.31 14.64
N ASP A 492 -5.30 -16.48 13.36
CA ASP A 492 -4.74 -17.53 12.48
C ASP A 492 -3.27 -17.20 12.12
N PRO A 493 -2.29 -18.07 12.44
CA PRO A 493 -0.87 -17.73 12.29
C PRO A 493 -0.43 -17.75 10.82
N ARG A 494 -0.21 -16.56 10.24
CA ARG A 494 0.58 -16.38 9.00
C ARG A 494 1.33 -15.06 8.98
N ASP A 495 2.56 -15.04 9.50
CA ASP A 495 3.67 -14.30 8.89
C ASP A 495 5.01 -14.81 9.47
N LEU A 496 6.04 -14.97 8.63
CA LEU A 496 7.34 -15.57 8.98
C LEU A 496 8.52 -14.62 8.71
N MET A 497 8.26 -13.39 8.24
CA MET A 497 9.30 -12.54 7.62
C MET A 497 9.50 -11.17 8.27
N LYS A 498 8.95 -10.93 9.47
CA LYS A 498 9.09 -9.68 10.21
C LYS A 498 9.36 -10.03 11.68
N GLY A 499 10.21 -9.25 12.36
CA GLY A 499 10.74 -9.55 13.71
C GLY A 499 9.66 -9.84 14.76
N ASP A 500 10.04 -10.22 15.98
CA ASP A 500 9.06 -10.70 16.96
C ASP A 500 8.08 -9.61 17.46
N TYR A 501 6.82 -9.71 17.02
CA TYR A 501 5.68 -8.98 17.57
C TYR A 501 4.48 -9.92 17.73
N VAL A 502 3.57 -9.55 18.62
CA VAL A 502 2.35 -10.30 18.91
C VAL A 502 1.19 -9.57 18.25
N ILE A 503 0.54 -10.22 17.28
CA ILE A 503 -0.71 -9.72 16.68
C ILE A 503 -1.83 -9.90 17.71
N LEU A 504 -2.60 -8.86 17.97
CA LEU A 504 -3.72 -8.82 18.89
C LEU A 504 -5.01 -8.60 18.10
N ARG A 505 -6.06 -9.30 18.51
CA ARG A 505 -7.42 -9.14 18.00
C ARG A 505 -8.38 -8.95 19.15
N TYR A 506 -9.44 -8.18 18.95
CA TYR A 506 -10.43 -7.86 19.97
C TYR A 506 -11.84 -8.09 19.45
N GLY A 507 -12.78 -8.45 20.35
CA GLY A 507 -14.14 -8.80 19.96
C GLY A 507 -14.96 -7.68 19.30
N PHE A 508 -14.56 -6.41 19.45
CA PHE A 508 -15.23 -5.29 18.79
C PHE A 508 -14.84 -5.11 17.31
N GLN A 509 -13.81 -5.79 16.83
CA GLN A 509 -13.27 -5.59 15.49
C GLN A 509 -14.07 -6.29 14.40
N ASN A 510 -14.92 -7.26 14.76
CA ASN A 510 -15.78 -7.98 13.84
C ASN A 510 -17.22 -7.51 14.05
N LEU A 511 -17.73 -6.72 13.11
CA LEU A 511 -19.08 -6.19 13.20
C LEU A 511 -20.09 -7.26 12.77
N THR A 512 -21.17 -7.37 13.53
CA THR A 512 -22.31 -8.21 13.12
C THR A 512 -23.06 -7.58 11.95
N ASP A 513 -23.84 -8.37 11.22
CA ASP A 513 -24.64 -7.84 10.10
C ASP A 513 -25.66 -6.78 10.54
N SER A 514 -26.16 -6.83 11.78
CA SER A 514 -27.00 -5.76 12.33
C SER A 514 -26.21 -4.47 12.53
N GLN A 515 -25.03 -4.56 13.17
CA GLN A 515 -24.17 -3.40 13.41
C GLN A 515 -23.74 -2.72 12.10
N ARG A 516 -23.40 -3.50 11.07
CA ARG A 516 -23.08 -2.95 9.73
C ARG A 516 -24.25 -2.18 9.13
N ARG A 517 -25.47 -2.72 9.22
CA ARG A 517 -26.68 -2.04 8.74
C ARG A 517 -26.99 -0.76 9.51
N ASP A 518 -26.83 -0.78 10.83
CA ASP A 518 -27.09 0.38 11.69
C ASP A 518 -26.09 1.51 11.43
N LEU A 519 -24.80 1.19 11.32
CA LEU A 519 -23.77 2.17 10.95
C LEU A 519 -23.99 2.75 9.55
N LEU A 520 -24.41 1.91 8.58
CA LEU A 520 -24.73 2.39 7.23
C LEU A 520 -25.95 3.32 7.23
N LYS A 521 -26.94 3.04 8.08
CA LYS A 521 -28.09 3.92 8.29
C LYS A 521 -27.66 5.26 8.88
N GLU A 522 -26.84 5.26 9.93
CA GLU A 522 -26.29 6.48 10.52
C GLU A 522 -25.47 7.28 9.50
N TRP A 523 -24.68 6.60 8.66
CA TRP A 523 -23.88 7.24 7.61
C TRP A 523 -24.77 7.99 6.62
N LYS A 524 -25.86 7.35 6.15
CA LYS A 524 -26.84 7.95 5.24
C LYS A 524 -27.58 9.14 5.88
N GLU A 525 -27.92 9.04 7.16
CA GLU A 525 -28.53 10.15 7.91
C GLU A 525 -27.61 11.37 8.01
N MET A 526 -26.30 11.16 8.16
CA MET A 526 -25.33 12.25 8.24
C MET A 526 -24.96 12.86 6.89
N HIS A 527 -25.17 12.13 5.78
CA HIS A 527 -24.82 12.56 4.43
C HIS A 527 -26.03 12.47 3.48
N PRO A 528 -27.11 13.25 3.73
CA PRO A 528 -28.36 13.14 2.96
C PRO A 528 -28.22 13.56 1.48
N SER A 529 -27.14 14.27 1.11
CA SER A 529 -26.87 14.74 -0.25
C SER A 529 -26.16 13.72 -1.16
N LEU A 530 -25.77 12.56 -0.63
CA LEU A 530 -25.21 11.46 -1.42
C LEU A 530 -26.37 10.56 -1.87
N GLU A 531 -27.08 10.97 -2.93
CA GLU A 531 -28.11 10.13 -3.57
C GLU A 531 -27.50 8.78 -3.98
N ALA A 532 -28.26 7.70 -3.76
CA ALA A 532 -27.83 6.34 -4.05
C ALA A 532 -27.50 6.20 -5.55
N GLU A 533 -26.24 5.87 -5.88
CA GLU A 533 -25.94 5.38 -7.21
C GLU A 533 -26.73 4.08 -7.47
N PRO A 534 -27.21 3.83 -8.71
CA PRO A 534 -28.21 2.80 -8.99
C PRO A 534 -27.72 1.34 -8.91
N ASP A 535 -26.51 1.11 -8.39
CA ASP A 535 -25.95 -0.23 -8.25
C ASP A 535 -25.97 -0.66 -6.77
N GLU A 536 -27.19 -0.99 -6.29
CA GLU A 536 -27.46 -1.52 -4.95
C GLU A 536 -26.72 -2.85 -4.66
N SER A 537 -26.07 -3.46 -5.65
CA SER A 537 -25.34 -4.72 -5.48
C SER A 537 -23.93 -4.55 -4.88
N LEU A 538 -23.36 -3.34 -4.91
CA LEU A 538 -21.94 -3.10 -4.58
C LEU A 538 -21.67 -2.15 -3.39
N SER A 539 -22.69 -1.54 -2.77
CA SER A 539 -22.53 -0.47 -1.77
C SER A 539 -22.96 -0.83 -0.33
N TYR A 540 -22.66 -2.06 0.11
CA TYR A 540 -22.83 -2.51 1.51
C TYR A 540 -21.70 -2.09 2.46
N VAL A 541 -20.86 -1.11 2.09
CA VAL A 541 -19.59 -0.87 2.77
C VAL A 541 -19.43 0.62 3.08
N LEU A 542 -19.22 0.95 4.36
CA LEU A 542 -18.83 2.28 4.81
C LEU A 542 -17.53 2.70 4.10
N PRO A 543 -17.31 3.99 3.78
CA PRO A 543 -16.01 4.41 3.26
C PRO A 543 -14.88 3.99 4.21
N LYS A 544 -13.75 3.54 3.63
CA LYS A 544 -12.53 3.28 4.40
C LYS A 544 -12.17 4.51 5.25
N ASP A 545 -11.62 4.27 6.44
CA ASP A 545 -11.24 5.30 7.40
C ASP A 545 -12.35 6.14 8.05
N THR A 546 -13.61 5.73 7.83
CA THR A 546 -14.73 6.29 8.60
C THR A 546 -14.51 6.08 10.10
N ARG A 547 -14.64 7.16 10.89
CA ARG A 547 -14.47 7.08 12.35
C ARG A 547 -15.67 6.35 12.97
N ILE A 548 -15.39 5.33 13.77
CA ILE A 548 -16.38 4.57 14.53
C ILE A 548 -16.04 4.69 16.02
N PHE A 549 -17.01 5.05 16.84
CA PHE A 549 -16.88 5.12 18.28
C PHE A 549 -17.48 3.88 18.92
N ILE A 550 -16.73 3.25 19.84
CA ILE A 550 -17.15 2.04 20.54
C ILE A 550 -17.25 2.38 22.03
N PRO A 551 -18.46 2.58 22.58
CA PRO A 551 -18.64 2.84 23.99
C PRO A 551 -18.04 1.72 24.83
N LEU A 552 -17.42 2.06 25.96
CA LEU A 552 -16.84 1.10 26.88
C LEU A 552 -17.56 1.12 28.22
N ARG A 553 -17.63 -0.05 28.85
CA ARG A 553 -18.06 -0.19 30.24
C ARG A 553 -17.02 -0.99 31.00
N LYS A 554 -16.60 -0.48 32.15
CA LYS A 554 -15.62 -1.17 33.00
C LYS A 554 -16.32 -2.23 33.82
N GLY A 555 -15.93 -3.49 33.63
CA GLY A 555 -16.34 -4.60 34.48
C GLY A 555 -15.78 -4.48 35.91
N VAL A 556 -16.37 -5.21 36.85
CA VAL A 556 -15.94 -5.24 38.27
C VAL A 556 -14.53 -5.82 38.42
N ASP A 557 -14.11 -6.65 37.48
CA ASP A 557 -12.78 -7.25 37.33
C ASP A 557 -11.79 -6.37 36.54
N GLY A 558 -12.21 -5.17 36.11
CA GLY A 558 -11.41 -4.26 35.29
C GLY A 558 -11.38 -4.61 33.79
N ILE A 559 -12.02 -5.71 33.37
CA ILE A 559 -12.15 -6.10 31.97
C ILE A 559 -13.23 -5.24 31.30
N ALA A 560 -12.94 -4.71 30.12
CA ALA A 560 -13.87 -3.85 29.39
C ALA A 560 -14.93 -4.66 28.63
N ASP A 561 -16.19 -4.26 28.79
CA ASP A 561 -17.29 -4.64 27.92
C ASP A 561 -17.47 -3.59 26.80
N TYR A 562 -17.76 -4.03 25.59
CA TYR A 562 -17.99 -3.18 24.42
C TYR A 562 -19.48 -2.90 24.23
N GLY A 563 -19.84 -1.64 24.03
CA GLY A 563 -21.19 -1.21 23.62
C GLY A 563 -21.38 -1.25 22.11
N GLU A 564 -22.57 -0.84 21.65
CA GLU A 564 -22.87 -0.79 20.22
C GLU A 564 -22.02 0.27 19.50
N PRO A 565 -21.41 -0.07 18.35
CA PRO A 565 -20.61 0.86 17.57
C PRO A 565 -21.51 1.93 16.96
N THR A 566 -21.04 3.18 16.95
CA THR A 566 -21.79 4.33 16.41
C THR A 566 -20.84 5.30 15.70
N LEU A 567 -21.35 6.06 14.74
CA LEU A 567 -20.61 7.14 14.08
C LEU A 567 -20.74 8.47 14.83
N LYS A 568 -21.69 8.57 15.77
CA LYS A 568 -21.93 9.76 16.58
C LYS A 568 -21.06 9.68 17.84
N ARG A 569 -20.26 10.71 18.11
CA ARG A 569 -19.39 10.75 19.28
C ARG A 569 -20.22 10.66 20.57
N PRO A 570 -19.95 9.68 21.46
CA PRO A 570 -20.63 9.58 22.76
C PRO A 570 -20.40 10.83 23.61
N THR A 571 -21.45 11.30 24.29
CA THR A 571 -21.43 12.50 25.14
C THR A 571 -21.06 12.20 26.60
N SER A 572 -21.16 10.93 27.02
CA SER A 572 -20.80 10.48 28.36
C SER A 572 -20.22 9.06 28.34
N GLY A 573 -19.40 8.75 29.35
CA GLY A 573 -18.73 7.46 29.49
C GLY A 573 -17.46 7.33 28.64
N PRO A 574 -16.59 6.35 28.97
CA PRO A 574 -15.41 6.03 28.18
C PRO A 574 -15.82 5.39 26.85
N PHE A 575 -15.06 5.62 25.79
CA PHE A 575 -15.27 5.02 24.48
C PHE A 575 -13.93 4.86 23.76
N LEU A 576 -13.85 3.96 22.79
CA LEU A 576 -12.72 3.83 21.87
C LEU A 576 -13.05 4.56 20.57
N GLN A 577 -12.10 5.36 20.09
CA GLN A 577 -12.13 5.90 18.75
C GLN A 577 -11.40 4.91 17.81
N THR A 578 -12.14 4.36 16.88
CA THR A 578 -11.67 3.38 15.89
C THR A 578 -11.93 3.88 14.48
N ARG A 579 -11.43 3.16 13.47
CA ARG A 579 -11.65 3.46 12.05
C ARG A 579 -12.16 2.23 11.32
N PHE A 580 -13.07 2.43 10.38
CA PHE A 580 -13.55 1.37 9.49
C PHE A 580 -12.45 0.97 8.50
N GLY A 581 -12.24 -0.33 8.34
CA GLY A 581 -11.20 -0.89 7.48
C GLY A 581 -10.42 -2.00 8.16
N GLN A 582 -9.77 -2.83 7.34
CA GLN A 582 -8.90 -3.91 7.82
C GLN A 582 -7.62 -3.34 8.44
N SER A 583 -7.12 -4.01 9.50
CA SER A 583 -5.73 -3.82 9.90
C SER A 583 -4.83 -4.50 8.86
N ASN A 584 -3.64 -3.92 8.62
CA ASN A 584 -2.65 -4.49 7.71
C ASN A 584 -2.11 -5.86 8.18
N TRP A 585 -2.38 -6.23 9.44
CA TRP A 585 -1.80 -7.41 10.11
C TRP A 585 -2.85 -8.42 10.56
N ALA A 586 -4.10 -8.01 10.71
CA ALA A 586 -5.22 -8.87 11.11
C ALA A 586 -6.26 -8.96 9.99
N TRP A 587 -6.07 -9.92 9.07
CA TRP A 587 -7.02 -10.19 7.99
C TRP A 587 -8.40 -10.57 8.55
N GLY A 588 -9.47 -10.01 7.96
CA GLY A 588 -10.84 -10.33 8.34
C GLY A 588 -11.41 -9.56 9.54
N THR A 589 -10.89 -8.37 9.83
CA THR A 589 -11.50 -7.38 10.75
C THR A 589 -12.26 -6.30 9.97
N ASP A 590 -13.35 -5.80 10.54
CA ASP A 590 -14.09 -4.66 9.97
C ASP A 590 -13.59 -3.31 10.49
N VAL A 591 -12.93 -3.31 11.66
CA VAL A 591 -12.57 -2.09 12.41
C VAL A 591 -11.16 -2.18 12.97
N ARG A 592 -10.42 -1.05 12.92
CA ARG A 592 -9.07 -0.87 13.47
C ARG A 592 -9.02 0.21 14.56
N ALA A 593 -8.32 -0.07 15.67
CA ALA A 593 -8.19 0.77 16.85
C ALA A 593 -6.75 1.29 17.08
N GLY A 594 -5.74 0.76 16.38
CA GLY A 594 -4.34 1.17 16.49
C GLY A 594 -3.59 0.56 17.68
N ILE A 595 -4.12 -0.53 18.24
CA ILE A 595 -3.62 -1.27 19.42
C ILE A 595 -3.51 -2.78 19.13
N GLU A 596 -3.43 -3.17 17.86
CA GLU A 596 -3.43 -4.54 17.37
C GLU A 596 -2.05 -5.19 17.33
N SER A 597 -0.98 -4.44 17.57
CA SER A 597 0.39 -4.95 17.45
C SER A 597 1.17 -4.64 18.71
N TYR A 598 1.69 -5.66 19.39
CA TYR A 598 2.58 -5.49 20.54
C TYR A 598 3.99 -5.97 20.19
N TYR A 599 4.95 -5.07 20.18
CA TYR A 599 6.35 -5.40 19.89
C TYR A 599 7.02 -5.99 21.12
N VAL A 600 7.72 -7.11 20.94
CA VAL A 600 8.40 -7.83 22.03
C VAL A 600 9.86 -8.09 21.68
N ALA A 601 10.63 -8.56 22.66
CA ALA A 601 12.00 -8.98 22.42
C ALA A 601 12.05 -10.20 21.48
N GLU A 602 13.11 -10.30 20.69
CA GLU A 602 13.33 -11.42 19.78
C GLU A 602 13.30 -12.76 20.55
N GLY A 603 12.60 -13.75 20.02
CA GLY A 603 12.36 -15.08 20.60
C GLY A 603 11.21 -15.18 21.61
N THR A 604 10.60 -14.08 22.04
CA THR A 604 9.58 -14.09 23.13
C THR A 604 8.12 -14.05 22.65
N GLY A 605 7.86 -13.74 21.38
CA GLY A 605 6.51 -13.58 20.84
C GLY A 605 5.65 -14.84 20.94
N LEU A 606 6.24 -16.01 20.71
CA LEU A 606 5.53 -17.29 20.65
C LEU A 606 4.77 -17.63 21.93
N GLU A 607 5.27 -17.23 23.10
CA GLU A 607 4.58 -17.50 24.38
C GLU A 607 3.29 -16.69 24.51
N TRP A 608 3.34 -15.42 24.14
CA TRP A 608 2.18 -14.53 24.10
C TRP A 608 1.16 -14.97 23.06
N GLU A 609 1.60 -15.42 21.89
CA GLU A 609 0.71 -15.96 20.87
C GLU A 609 0.01 -17.24 21.33
N LYS A 610 0.72 -18.13 22.05
CA LYS A 610 0.11 -19.32 22.66
C LYS A 610 -0.96 -18.95 23.68
N LEU A 611 -0.74 -17.90 24.49
CA LEU A 611 -1.74 -17.40 25.43
C LEU A 611 -2.94 -16.78 24.71
N ARG A 612 -2.70 -15.96 23.68
CA ARG A 612 -3.75 -15.38 22.81
C ARG A 612 -4.62 -16.46 22.17
N ASN A 613 -3.99 -17.46 21.55
CA ASN A 613 -4.69 -18.53 20.84
C ASN A 613 -5.50 -19.43 21.80
N LYS A 614 -5.14 -19.45 23.10
CA LYS A 614 -5.91 -20.09 24.17
C LYS A 614 -6.97 -19.18 24.79
N GLY A 615 -7.11 -17.93 24.32
CA GLY A 615 -8.02 -16.93 24.87
C GLY A 615 -7.67 -16.48 26.29
N LYS A 616 -6.39 -16.58 26.65
CA LYS A 616 -5.82 -16.34 27.99
C LYS A 616 -4.93 -15.09 28.02
N LEU A 617 -5.11 -14.20 27.05
CA LEU A 617 -4.33 -12.96 26.95
C LEU A 617 -5.24 -11.76 27.15
N LEU A 618 -4.82 -10.85 28.03
CA LEU A 618 -5.40 -9.53 28.22
C LEU A 618 -4.39 -8.46 27.79
N ALA A 619 -4.88 -7.44 27.11
CA ALA A 619 -4.13 -6.24 26.77
C ALA A 619 -4.51 -5.11 27.72
N GLU A 620 -3.54 -4.53 28.41
CA GLU A 620 -3.74 -3.33 29.19
C GLU A 620 -3.62 -2.10 28.29
N VAL A 621 -4.69 -1.31 28.25
CA VAL A 621 -4.83 -0.16 27.35
C VAL A 621 -5.18 1.07 28.15
N GLY A 622 -4.49 2.17 27.87
CA GLY A 622 -4.82 3.50 28.38
C GLY A 622 -5.71 4.24 27.40
N ILE A 623 -6.83 4.79 27.85
CA ILE A 623 -7.83 5.44 26.99
C ILE A 623 -8.05 6.88 27.45
N LEU A 624 -7.91 7.82 26.52
CA LEU A 624 -8.13 9.25 26.76
C LEU A 624 -9.62 9.64 26.60
N PRO A 625 -10.07 10.79 27.14
CA PRO A 625 -11.46 11.27 26.98
C PRO A 625 -11.90 11.56 25.54
N ASN A 626 -10.96 11.64 24.60
CA ASN A 626 -11.23 11.73 23.16
C ASN A 626 -11.40 10.36 22.49
N GLY A 627 -11.25 9.27 23.25
CA GLY A 627 -11.33 7.88 22.80
C GLY A 627 -10.05 7.33 22.19
N GLN A 628 -8.96 8.11 22.17
CA GLN A 628 -7.67 7.61 21.71
C GLN A 628 -7.11 6.60 22.70
N ALA A 629 -6.76 5.42 22.19
CA ALA A 629 -6.19 4.32 22.94
C ALA A 629 -4.67 4.21 22.72
N GLY A 630 -3.97 3.67 23.71
CA GLY A 630 -2.57 3.27 23.58
C GLY A 630 -2.30 2.03 24.42
N LEU A 631 -1.63 1.05 23.81
CA LEU A 631 -1.28 -0.22 24.44
C LEU A 631 -0.14 -0.03 25.44
N ILE A 632 -0.22 -0.65 26.61
CA ILE A 632 0.76 -0.48 27.71
C ILE A 632 1.53 -1.78 27.92
N SER A 633 0.81 -2.88 28.13
CA SER A 633 1.39 -4.19 28.48
C SER A 633 0.42 -5.33 28.18
N LEU A 634 0.97 -6.54 28.12
CA LEU A 634 0.20 -7.78 28.03
C LEU A 634 0.19 -8.50 29.38
N GLN A 635 -0.95 -9.10 29.72
CA GLN A 635 -1.14 -9.86 30.96
C GLN A 635 -1.73 -11.24 30.65
N ALA A 636 -1.17 -12.28 31.25
CA ALA A 636 -1.76 -13.60 31.20
C ALA A 636 -2.97 -13.67 32.15
N THR A 637 -4.04 -14.35 31.74
CA THR A 637 -5.17 -14.66 32.61
C THR A 637 -5.39 -16.16 32.68
N GLU A 638 -5.64 -16.70 33.88
CA GLU A 638 -6.02 -18.10 34.05
C GLU A 638 -7.41 -18.40 33.46
N THR A 639 -8.22 -17.34 33.32
CA THR A 639 -9.59 -17.34 32.80
C THR A 639 -9.59 -17.45 31.27
N GLY A 640 -9.38 -18.65 30.75
CA GLY A 640 -9.52 -18.93 29.31
C GLY A 640 -10.97 -18.77 28.84
N THR A 641 -11.18 -18.26 27.63
CA THR A 641 -12.47 -18.38 26.96
C THR A 641 -12.73 -19.85 26.66
N LEU A 642 -13.74 -20.42 27.32
CA LEU A 642 -14.47 -21.52 26.70
C LEU A 642 -15.22 -20.91 25.49
N ARG A 643 -15.22 -21.61 24.36
CA ARG A 643 -15.75 -21.21 23.04
C ARG A 643 -17.01 -20.35 23.11
N ALA A 644 -17.14 -19.44 22.13
CA ALA A 644 -18.29 -18.59 21.82
C ALA A 644 -19.62 -19.07 22.46
N PHE A 645 -20.06 -18.35 23.49
CA PHE A 645 -21.38 -18.52 24.06
C PHE A 645 -22.42 -17.90 23.11
N THR A 646 -23.25 -18.74 22.47
CA THR A 646 -24.40 -18.29 21.69
C THR A 646 -25.69 -18.83 22.30
N HIS A 647 -26.67 -17.95 22.49
CA HIS A 647 -28.03 -18.33 22.86
C HIS A 647 -29.02 -17.86 21.78
N ARG A 648 -30.11 -18.60 21.60
CA ARG A 648 -31.22 -18.21 20.70
C ARG A 648 -32.55 -18.47 21.39
N SER A 649 -33.61 -17.76 20.99
CA SER A 649 -34.96 -18.04 21.48
C SER A 649 -35.44 -19.42 21.00
N LEU A 650 -36.22 -20.11 21.83
CA LEU A 650 -36.95 -21.31 21.42
C LEU A 650 -38.24 -20.86 20.71
N GLU A 651 -38.27 -21.02 19.39
CA GLU A 651 -39.41 -20.62 18.57
C GLU A 651 -40.34 -21.81 18.27
N ARG A 652 -41.64 -21.54 18.11
CA ARG A 652 -42.65 -22.50 17.61
C ARG A 652 -42.89 -23.70 18.53
N PHE A 653 -42.76 -23.48 19.83
CA PHE A 653 -43.17 -24.42 20.87
C PHE A 653 -44.06 -23.71 21.90
N PHE A 654 -45.03 -24.45 22.46
CA PHE A 654 -45.79 -23.99 23.63
C PHE A 654 -45.62 -24.97 24.80
N VAL A 655 -45.58 -24.43 26.01
CA VAL A 655 -45.44 -25.19 27.25
C VAL A 655 -46.77 -25.90 27.57
N THR A 656 -46.70 -27.19 27.85
CA THR A 656 -47.86 -28.03 28.21
C THR A 656 -48.05 -28.23 29.72
N LEU A 657 -47.08 -27.78 30.53
CA LEU A 657 -47.12 -27.89 31.99
C LEU A 657 -48.35 -27.18 32.55
N LYS A 658 -49.14 -27.83 33.42
CA LYS A 658 -50.18 -27.18 34.22
C LYS A 658 -49.60 -26.80 35.57
N ALA A 659 -49.48 -25.50 35.86
CA ALA A 659 -48.94 -25.02 37.13
C ALA A 659 -49.63 -23.73 37.57
N ASP A 660 -50.02 -23.68 38.84
CA ASP A 660 -50.68 -22.51 39.46
C ASP A 660 -49.67 -21.47 39.99
N LYS A 661 -48.38 -21.71 39.76
CA LYS A 661 -47.25 -20.84 40.15
C LYS A 661 -46.26 -20.67 39.00
N PRO A 662 -45.44 -19.59 38.99
CA PRO A 662 -44.33 -19.45 38.05
C PRO A 662 -43.42 -20.66 38.06
N VAL A 663 -43.05 -21.16 36.88
CA VAL A 663 -42.14 -22.30 36.72
C VAL A 663 -40.90 -21.85 35.97
N THR A 664 -39.75 -22.10 36.59
CA THR A 664 -38.44 -21.93 35.96
C THR A 664 -37.75 -23.28 35.90
N LYS A 665 -37.25 -23.67 34.72
CA LYS A 665 -36.67 -25.01 34.53
C LYS A 665 -35.51 -24.99 33.55
N LEU A 666 -34.45 -25.72 33.89
CA LEU A 666 -33.37 -26.09 32.96
C LEU A 666 -33.65 -27.49 32.42
N ILE A 667 -33.76 -27.61 31.10
CA ILE A 667 -34.03 -28.86 30.38
C ILE A 667 -32.75 -29.26 29.67
N SER A 668 -32.32 -30.50 29.89
CA SER A 668 -31.03 -31.04 29.41
C SER A 668 -31.17 -32.37 28.66
N THR A 669 -32.39 -32.92 28.55
CA THR A 669 -32.65 -34.19 27.87
C THR A 669 -33.84 -34.06 26.92
N GLU A 670 -33.83 -34.85 25.86
CA GLU A 670 -34.91 -34.88 24.86
C GLU A 670 -36.24 -35.34 25.47
N ALA A 671 -36.22 -36.33 26.36
CA ALA A 671 -37.41 -36.82 27.06
C ALA A 671 -38.08 -35.71 27.91
N ASP A 672 -37.28 -34.93 28.62
CA ASP A 672 -37.78 -33.82 29.44
C ASP A 672 -38.28 -32.64 28.59
N PHE A 673 -37.66 -32.42 27.43
CA PHE A 673 -38.12 -31.46 26.43
C PHE A 673 -39.49 -31.85 25.85
N ALA A 674 -39.65 -33.11 25.42
CA ALA A 674 -40.90 -33.62 24.87
C ALA A 674 -42.05 -33.65 25.88
N ALA A 675 -41.75 -33.82 27.18
CA ALA A 675 -42.74 -33.74 28.25
C ALA A 675 -43.16 -32.29 28.58
N THR A 676 -42.30 -31.31 28.30
CA THR A 676 -42.50 -29.90 28.69
C THR A 676 -43.09 -29.05 27.56
N PHE A 677 -42.79 -29.37 26.31
CA PHE A 677 -43.20 -28.59 25.13
C PHE A 677 -44.01 -29.41 24.13
N HIS A 678 -44.91 -28.74 23.42
CA HIS A 678 -45.54 -29.25 22.21
C HIS A 678 -45.20 -28.36 21.00
N PRO A 679 -44.92 -28.95 19.82
CA PRO A 679 -44.62 -28.19 18.62
C PRO A 679 -45.86 -27.44 18.13
N ALA A 680 -45.68 -26.17 17.78
CA ALA A 680 -46.68 -25.31 17.16
C ALA A 680 -46.14 -24.76 15.83
N PRO A 681 -46.26 -25.51 14.73
CA PRO A 681 -45.87 -25.04 13.40
C PRO A 681 -46.64 -23.77 13.02
N LEU A 682 -45.97 -22.81 12.39
CA LEU A 682 -46.57 -21.55 11.99
C LEU A 682 -46.13 -21.22 10.55
N ASN A 683 -47.07 -20.83 9.70
CA ASN A 683 -46.82 -20.45 8.29
C ASN A 683 -46.00 -21.48 7.48
N GLY A 684 -46.31 -22.77 7.60
CA GLY A 684 -45.67 -23.84 6.83
C GLY A 684 -44.23 -24.17 7.24
N GLN A 685 -43.71 -23.56 8.30
CA GLN A 685 -42.40 -23.88 8.86
C GLN A 685 -42.53 -24.73 10.13
N ASN A 686 -41.81 -25.85 10.16
CA ASN A 686 -41.83 -26.78 11.28
C ASN A 686 -41.07 -26.22 12.51
N ALA A 687 -41.44 -26.69 13.69
CA ALA A 687 -40.70 -26.46 14.92
C ALA A 687 -39.37 -27.24 14.88
N VAL A 688 -38.26 -26.61 15.28
CA VAL A 688 -36.92 -27.24 15.25
C VAL A 688 -36.56 -27.67 16.66
N THR A 689 -36.46 -28.99 16.87
CA THR A 689 -36.08 -29.56 18.16
C THR A 689 -34.60 -29.23 18.49
N PRO A 690 -34.30 -28.80 19.74
CA PRO A 690 -32.92 -28.61 20.20
C PRO A 690 -32.10 -29.91 20.14
N LYS A 691 -30.78 -29.79 19.92
CA LYS A 691 -29.85 -30.92 19.79
C LYS A 691 -29.29 -31.33 21.15
N PHE A 692 -29.97 -32.24 21.86
CA PHE A 692 -29.47 -32.81 23.11
C PHE A 692 -28.43 -33.91 22.85
N PRO A 693 -27.40 -34.10 23.71
CA PRO A 693 -27.12 -33.37 24.96
C PRO A 693 -26.29 -32.08 24.78
N GLN A 694 -26.01 -31.64 23.54
CA GLN A 694 -25.13 -30.51 23.28
C GLN A 694 -25.78 -29.14 23.57
N GLU A 695 -27.10 -29.07 23.51
CA GLU A 695 -27.91 -27.89 23.79
C GLU A 695 -28.73 -28.07 25.07
N TYR A 696 -28.91 -26.97 25.81
CA TYR A 696 -29.76 -26.87 26.99
C TYR A 696 -30.89 -25.88 26.73
N VAL A 697 -32.07 -26.10 27.30
CA VAL A 697 -33.19 -25.14 27.21
C VAL A 697 -33.49 -24.57 28.59
N LEU A 698 -33.40 -23.26 28.74
CA LEU A 698 -33.80 -22.55 29.95
C LEU A 698 -35.19 -21.95 29.73
N LEU A 699 -36.17 -22.42 30.48
CA LEU A 699 -37.57 -22.02 30.42
C LEU A 699 -37.94 -21.17 31.64
N HIS A 700 -38.70 -20.09 31.41
CA HIS A 700 -39.48 -19.41 32.43
C HIS A 700 -40.92 -19.20 31.93
N THR A 701 -41.92 -19.62 32.71
CA THR A 701 -43.34 -19.47 32.38
C THR A 701 -44.15 -19.07 33.61
N LEU A 702 -45.25 -18.34 33.38
CA LEU A 702 -46.16 -17.86 34.42
C LEU A 702 -47.50 -18.62 34.35
N PRO A 703 -48.33 -18.59 35.41
CA PRO A 703 -49.70 -19.10 35.36
C PRO A 703 -50.54 -18.40 34.28
N GLU A 704 -51.65 -19.02 33.90
CA GLU A 704 -52.59 -18.43 32.96
C GLU A 704 -53.09 -17.08 33.47
N THR A 705 -53.08 -16.09 32.58
CA THR A 705 -53.48 -14.73 32.89
C THR A 705 -54.30 -14.16 31.74
N ASP A 706 -55.28 -13.34 32.08
CA ASP A 706 -56.06 -12.51 31.17
C ASP A 706 -55.39 -11.15 30.93
N VAL A 707 -54.09 -11.01 31.20
CA VAL A 707 -53.30 -9.79 30.97
C VAL A 707 -52.20 -10.10 29.96
N ASP A 708 -52.09 -9.28 28.92
CA ASP A 708 -51.05 -9.39 27.91
C ASP A 708 -49.66 -9.34 28.56
N THR A 709 -48.95 -10.47 28.64
CA THR A 709 -47.72 -10.55 29.43
C THR A 709 -46.60 -11.11 28.58
N THR A 710 -45.53 -10.33 28.43
CA THR A 710 -44.31 -10.71 27.70
C THR A 710 -43.18 -10.99 28.68
N ILE A 711 -42.46 -12.09 28.48
CA ILE A 711 -41.29 -12.48 29.27
C ILE A 711 -40.04 -12.32 28.41
N LEU A 712 -39.02 -11.62 28.90
CA LEU A 712 -37.75 -11.42 28.22
C LEU A 712 -36.60 -11.94 29.08
N PHE A 713 -35.68 -12.68 28.46
CA PHE A 713 -34.38 -12.97 29.07
C PHE A 713 -33.44 -11.79 28.80
N THR A 714 -32.95 -11.18 29.88
CA THR A 714 -31.96 -10.09 29.84
C THR A 714 -30.69 -10.55 30.53
N GLY A 715 -29.55 -9.91 30.23
CA GLY A 715 -28.31 -10.16 30.96
C GLY A 715 -27.78 -11.61 30.88
N VAL A 716 -28.08 -12.33 29.79
CA VAL A 716 -27.63 -13.73 29.62
C VAL A 716 -26.12 -13.79 29.38
N ARG A 717 -25.36 -14.33 30.34
CA ARG A 717 -23.89 -14.40 30.35
C ARG A 717 -23.42 -15.76 30.85
N LEU A 718 -22.33 -16.28 30.32
CA LEU A 718 -21.72 -17.53 30.79
C LEU A 718 -20.38 -17.22 31.47
N THR A 719 -20.27 -17.51 32.77
CA THR A 719 -19.07 -17.27 33.59
C THR A 719 -18.62 -18.57 34.25
N ASN A 720 -17.39 -19.04 34.00
CA ASN A 720 -16.84 -20.26 34.62
C ASN A 720 -17.71 -21.54 34.43
N GLY A 721 -18.40 -21.65 33.29
CA GLY A 721 -19.36 -22.73 33.04
C GLY A 721 -20.72 -22.54 33.75
N HIS A 722 -20.91 -21.45 34.49
CA HIS A 722 -22.20 -21.08 35.08
C HIS A 722 -22.92 -20.06 34.20
N LEU A 723 -24.11 -20.40 33.71
CA LEU A 723 -24.96 -19.48 32.99
C LEU A 723 -25.68 -18.58 33.98
N HIS A 724 -25.50 -17.28 33.85
CA HIS A 724 -26.23 -16.25 34.56
C HIS A 724 -27.24 -15.63 33.59
N ALA A 725 -28.50 -15.56 33.99
CA ALA A 725 -29.53 -14.88 33.22
C ALA A 725 -30.48 -14.14 34.15
N GLU A 726 -31.14 -13.12 33.62
CA GLU A 726 -32.18 -12.35 34.30
C GLU A 726 -33.48 -12.44 33.49
N VAL A 727 -34.61 -12.39 34.18
CA VAL A 727 -35.93 -12.35 33.55
C VAL A 727 -36.62 -11.04 33.85
N ARG A 728 -37.08 -10.39 32.78
CA ARG A 728 -37.94 -9.22 32.81
C ARG A 728 -39.36 -9.60 32.36
N VAL A 729 -40.35 -9.29 33.20
CA VAL A 729 -41.77 -9.54 32.92
C VAL A 729 -42.48 -8.22 32.67
N ILE A 730 -43.00 -8.05 31.46
CA ILE A 730 -43.72 -6.85 31.03
C ILE A 730 -45.21 -7.20 30.99
N ARG A 731 -46.05 -6.48 31.75
CA ARG A 731 -47.50 -6.65 31.77
C ARG A 731 -48.18 -5.49 31.04
N GLY A 732 -49.02 -5.81 30.07
CA GLY A 732 -49.79 -4.91 29.23
C GLY A 732 -51.26 -4.85 29.64
N ALA A 733 -52.14 -4.70 28.65
CA ALA A 733 -53.58 -4.52 28.87
C ALA A 733 -54.31 -5.85 29.15
N LYS A 734 -55.49 -5.76 29.76
CA LYS A 734 -56.39 -6.89 29.99
C LYS A 734 -56.97 -7.40 28.66
N GLN A 735 -56.94 -8.70 28.44
CA GLN A 735 -57.41 -9.42 27.26
C GLN A 735 -58.72 -10.17 27.55
N THR A 736 -59.44 -10.55 26.50
CA THR A 736 -60.72 -11.29 26.60
C THR A 736 -60.55 -12.81 26.71
N PHE A 737 -59.30 -13.30 26.62
CA PHE A 737 -58.93 -14.70 26.69
C PHE A 737 -57.73 -14.85 27.62
N THR A 738 -57.59 -16.03 28.24
CA THR A 738 -56.43 -16.34 29.06
C THR A 738 -55.30 -16.89 28.18
N THR A 739 -54.09 -16.42 28.40
CA THR A 739 -52.87 -16.97 27.80
C THR A 739 -51.91 -17.42 28.88
N ARG A 740 -50.99 -18.31 28.51
CA ARG A 740 -49.88 -18.72 29.37
C ARG A 740 -48.59 -18.04 28.89
N PRO A 741 -48.10 -17.01 29.60
CA PRO A 741 -46.86 -16.35 29.23
C PRO A 741 -45.68 -17.30 29.37
N GLN A 742 -44.82 -17.33 28.34
CA GLN A 742 -43.65 -18.20 28.31
C GLN A 742 -42.50 -17.50 27.59
N ALA A 743 -41.28 -17.77 28.04
CA ALA A 743 -40.07 -17.54 27.28
C ALA A 743 -39.12 -18.71 27.51
N ALA A 744 -38.42 -19.12 26.47
CA ALA A 744 -37.37 -20.11 26.57
C ALA A 744 -36.20 -19.76 25.66
N ILE A 745 -34.99 -20.00 26.13
CA ILE A 745 -33.76 -19.83 25.36
C ILE A 745 -33.01 -21.16 25.24
N ILE A 746 -32.43 -21.41 24.07
CA ILE A 746 -31.53 -22.52 23.79
C ILE A 746 -30.09 -22.04 24.02
N VAL A 747 -29.33 -22.80 24.79
CA VAL A 747 -27.94 -22.51 25.15
C VAL A 747 -27.06 -23.66 24.67
N SER A 748 -26.09 -23.37 23.80
CA SER A 748 -25.09 -24.34 23.34
C SER A 748 -23.79 -24.14 24.13
N ALA A 749 -23.49 -25.05 25.05
CA ALA A 749 -22.29 -24.97 25.89
C ALA A 749 -21.81 -26.38 26.27
N GLN A 750 -20.66 -26.82 25.72
CA GLN A 750 -20.10 -28.15 26.00
C GLN A 750 -19.66 -28.36 27.46
N ASP A 751 -19.45 -27.27 28.21
CA ASP A 751 -18.93 -27.28 29.59
C ASP A 751 -19.84 -26.54 30.58
N LEU A 752 -21.17 -26.59 30.38
CA LEU A 752 -22.12 -26.01 31.33
C LEU A 752 -22.05 -26.76 32.67
N ARG A 753 -21.59 -26.08 33.72
CA ARG A 753 -21.45 -26.52 35.12
C ARG A 753 -22.60 -26.07 36.03
N GLY A 754 -23.39 -25.09 35.59
CA GLY A 754 -24.62 -24.72 36.27
C GLY A 754 -25.35 -23.55 35.63
N VAL A 755 -26.51 -23.21 36.18
CA VAL A 755 -27.37 -22.12 35.72
C VAL A 755 -27.93 -21.38 36.93
N SER A 756 -27.93 -20.05 36.87
CA SER A 756 -28.54 -19.13 37.83
C SER A 756 -29.48 -18.20 37.07
N LEU A 757 -30.77 -18.25 37.37
CA LEU A 757 -31.78 -17.31 36.87
C LEU A 757 -32.29 -16.43 38.00
N ARG A 758 -32.35 -15.12 37.77
CA ARG A 758 -32.88 -14.13 38.72
C ARG A 758 -33.99 -13.29 38.08
N ASP A 759 -34.84 -12.69 38.90
CA ASP A 759 -35.82 -11.69 38.45
C ASP A 759 -35.21 -10.27 38.41
N GLU A 760 -35.98 -9.27 37.96
CA GLU A 760 -35.55 -7.87 37.90
C GLU A 760 -35.18 -7.26 39.28
N LYS A 761 -35.65 -7.85 40.38
CA LYS A 761 -35.36 -7.40 41.75
C LYS A 761 -34.17 -8.14 42.34
N GLY A 762 -33.54 -9.05 41.58
CA GLY A 762 -32.41 -9.85 42.00
C GLY A 762 -32.79 -11.08 42.84
N GLU A 763 -34.08 -11.39 43.00
CA GLU A 763 -34.56 -12.60 43.66
C GLU A 763 -34.23 -13.83 42.81
N ARG A 764 -33.84 -14.91 43.47
CA ARG A 764 -33.37 -16.13 42.82
C ARG A 764 -34.56 -16.98 42.34
N LEU A 765 -34.71 -17.12 41.02
CA LEU A 765 -35.74 -17.92 40.38
C LEU A 765 -35.31 -19.37 40.12
N LEU A 766 -34.02 -19.60 39.84
CA LEU A 766 -33.43 -20.92 39.63
C LEU A 766 -31.94 -20.89 39.97
N GLU A 767 -31.43 -21.90 40.65
CA GLU A 767 -29.99 -22.18 40.68
C GLU A 767 -29.78 -23.69 40.67
N VAL A 768 -29.15 -24.18 39.60
CA VAL A 768 -28.91 -25.60 39.36
C VAL A 768 -27.43 -25.78 39.06
N ARG A 769 -26.78 -26.73 39.74
CA ARG A 769 -25.45 -27.20 39.33
C ARG A 769 -25.66 -28.45 38.47
N THR A 770 -25.20 -28.40 37.23
CA THR A 770 -25.19 -29.57 36.36
C THR A 770 -24.05 -30.46 36.84
N ARG A 771 -24.38 -31.56 37.53
CA ARG A 771 -23.38 -32.60 37.84
C ARG A 771 -22.96 -33.23 36.51
N LYS A 772 -21.65 -33.35 36.29
CA LYS A 772 -21.16 -34.50 35.51
C LYS A 772 -21.32 -35.75 36.35
#